data_AF-A0A660Q5Y0-F1
#
_entry.id   AF-A0A660Q5Y0-F1
#
_cell.length_a   1.000
_cell.length_b   1.000
_cell.length_c   1.000
_cell.angle_alpha   90.00
_cell.angle_beta   90.00
_cell.angle_gamma   90.00
#
_symmetry.space_group_name_H-M   'P 1'
#
loop_
_entity.id
_entity.type
_entity.pdbx_description
1 polymer ?
#
loop_
_entity_poly.entity_id
_entity_poly.type
_entity_poly.pdbx_seq_one_letter_code
_entity_poly.pdbx_strand_id
1 'polypeptide(L)'
;MRLIRSVWYCLIPLWAAVSTARAGTNLLLNPGFLYAADGTTNSGESAQNWQKWGETSRESWGSYDGDGYLASIHNWNSTNSSGGWYQDVSATPHTRYALGGYFCADTNYSYSALHLKLEFFDSSSTLLSAATTLVSGVGVAWDYFEVEATAPAGASVVRCVVAAEGQSNTAAFKLDALSLVVVDTNRPALLEPDEGVLTGVNLDWVQSSPLAFNQATKWDHVVFVDFIDFPQSSYSSLDSRLGAVREVGGIYLLTLEPHNSAGGIENITSNDCQNFAGWCAYWNNQGVPIIIRFAHEMNGDWYDWRMKPHTYRNKFRLLANIIHQTATNTAMLWAPNVAGSYPYGDFENITMAGYLASNFGTRADWYLLDSNGDGVLSDDVSVKDDPYAPFYPGDRYVDWVGMTIYHWGSYYPWWYNAWPEERKLFDQITGNYAGYNGDDTWNPDFYAEYAAGHNKPMMIPETAAYYRPSDPTPPAGYPNYTNDELVIKQRWLEQVYNVYGDNSNALDIADHFPLLKGINWFNHYKQEAEAQNDWVNWTVTSNADVLSEYYDRLNSMKNGRRYFLHADDLAGYVYSWNCSLEGWTNGPPPFHVAVDTSFAWHGRAAVRIYYDDTSPPYGSNVMMDLSAMQDARSWSNYNAVYLHALVPTNVSWASYRLIMQSAETTWDILATTSCPPDGAWHRLVFPYDWSKHDESSWLNLYLQVDLPTGSPAVVYADALQAVSDNDHDGSPDDQDTDDDNDGMPDWYENAYGLDPFDPADAGVDSDDDGFTNLQESRTNTDPFDSNSCLRVIGISSESDRVVLWWEGRSGVTYKVQMATRLDPADWQDHLSPPGVEETSTITVTDTVAGIEKGYYRLCVP
;
A
#
# COMPACT_ATOMS: atom_id res chain seq x y z
N MET A 1 -42.91 -8.55 23.78
CA MET A 1 -43.38 -7.25 24.27
C MET A 1 -42.78 -6.19 23.35
N ARG A 2 -43.61 -5.65 22.44
CA ARG A 2 -43.22 -4.70 21.38
C ARG A 2 -42.75 -3.37 21.97
N LEU A 3 -41.76 -2.72 21.36
CA LEU A 3 -41.68 -1.26 21.26
C LEU A 3 -40.83 -0.81 20.06
N ILE A 4 -41.55 -0.47 18.99
CA ILE A 4 -41.14 0.39 17.87
C ILE A 4 -41.08 1.83 18.39
N ARG A 5 -39.99 2.58 18.15
CA ARG A 5 -39.98 4.07 18.06
C ARG A 5 -38.80 4.50 17.18
N SER A 6 -39.01 4.95 15.93
CA SER A 6 -39.57 6.25 15.48
C SER A 6 -38.48 7.28 15.18
N VAL A 7 -38.31 7.50 13.88
CA VAL A 7 -37.81 8.70 13.19
C VAL A 7 -38.16 9.99 13.93
N TRP A 8 -37.17 10.87 14.11
CA TRP A 8 -37.37 12.28 14.43
C TRP A 8 -36.61 13.15 13.41
N TYR A 9 -37.33 13.60 12.39
CA TYR A 9 -37.04 14.86 11.72
C TYR A 9 -37.53 15.99 12.63
N CYS A 10 -36.61 16.81 13.16
CA CYS A 10 -36.98 18.06 13.80
C CYS A 10 -37.06 19.17 12.74
N LEU A 11 -38.29 19.62 12.46
CA LEU A 11 -38.57 20.90 11.82
C LEU A 11 -38.09 22.04 12.74
N ILE A 12 -37.08 22.79 12.30
CA ILE A 12 -36.67 24.07 12.87
C ILE A 12 -37.17 25.19 11.93
N PRO A 13 -37.60 26.36 12.43
CA PRO A 13 -38.27 27.39 11.62
C PRO A 13 -37.34 28.01 10.58
N LEU A 14 -37.88 28.33 9.39
CA LEU A 14 -37.22 29.10 8.33
C LEU A 14 -36.69 30.44 8.84
N TRP A 15 -35.39 30.53 9.16
CA TRP A 15 -34.58 31.76 9.09
C TRP A 15 -33.15 31.37 8.64
N ALA A 16 -32.77 31.83 7.45
CA ALA A 16 -31.44 31.82 6.80
C ALA A 16 -30.54 30.57 7.00
N ALA A 17 -30.51 29.70 5.99
CA ALA A 17 -29.56 28.60 5.89
C ALA A 17 -28.12 29.14 5.68
N VAL A 18 -27.26 28.92 6.68
CA VAL A 18 -25.81 28.80 6.45
C VAL A 18 -25.57 27.30 6.23
N SER A 19 -25.21 26.92 5.00
CA SER A 19 -24.91 25.54 4.62
C SER A 19 -23.68 25.04 5.37
N THR A 20 -23.86 24.07 6.27
CA THR A 20 -22.74 23.35 6.89
C THR A 20 -22.18 22.35 5.88
N ALA A 21 -20.94 22.57 5.42
CA ALA A 21 -20.19 21.63 4.59
C ALA A 21 -20.04 20.26 5.28
N ARG A 22 -19.99 19.18 4.50
CA ARG A 22 -19.62 17.84 4.98
C ARG A 22 -18.15 17.58 4.64
N ALA A 23 -17.41 16.95 5.55
CA ALA A 23 -16.09 16.40 5.25
C ALA A 23 -16.25 15.25 4.22
N GLY A 24 -15.31 15.14 3.27
CA GLY A 24 -15.27 14.09 2.25
C GLY A 24 -15.87 14.42 0.88
N THR A 25 -16.33 15.65 0.63
CA THR A 25 -16.80 16.10 -0.69
C THR A 25 -15.92 17.22 -1.23
N ASN A 26 -15.80 17.35 -2.56
CA ASN A 26 -15.16 18.50 -3.21
C ASN A 26 -15.82 19.79 -2.68
N LEU A 27 -15.09 20.54 -1.87
CA LEU A 27 -15.53 21.76 -1.19
C LEU A 27 -15.94 22.84 -2.19
N LEU A 28 -15.40 22.79 -3.43
CA LEU A 28 -15.79 23.67 -4.51
C LEU A 28 -17.26 23.48 -4.93
N LEU A 29 -17.82 22.29 -4.71
CA LEU A 29 -19.23 21.97 -4.99
C LEU A 29 -20.18 22.43 -3.88
N ASN A 30 -19.67 22.84 -2.71
CA ASN A 30 -20.52 23.21 -1.60
C ASN A 30 -21.29 24.50 -1.89
N PRO A 31 -22.63 24.53 -1.65
CA PRO A 31 -23.39 25.76 -1.70
C PRO A 31 -22.75 26.80 -0.78
N GLY A 32 -22.33 27.92 -1.33
CA GLY A 32 -21.73 29.00 -0.55
C GLY A 32 -20.21 29.11 -0.61
N PHE A 33 -19.45 28.13 -1.16
CA PHE A 33 -17.99 28.29 -1.31
C PHE A 33 -17.66 29.53 -2.18
N LEU A 34 -18.39 29.71 -3.28
CA LEU A 34 -18.32 30.90 -4.13
C LEU A 34 -18.95 32.17 -3.51
N TYR A 35 -19.82 32.03 -2.50
CA TYR A 35 -20.50 33.16 -1.84
C TYR A 35 -19.81 33.62 -0.55
N ALA A 36 -19.05 32.77 0.14
CA ALA A 36 -18.15 33.15 1.24
C ALA A 36 -17.04 34.11 0.75
N ALA A 37 -16.79 34.10 -0.57
CA ALA A 37 -16.00 35.08 -1.28
C ALA A 37 -16.66 36.48 -1.43
N ASP A 38 -17.91 36.70 -1.00
CA ASP A 38 -18.66 37.97 -1.20
C ASP A 38 -18.46 39.05 -0.13
N GLY A 39 -17.69 38.76 0.93
CA GLY A 39 -17.12 39.80 1.80
C GLY A 39 -18.04 40.36 2.88
N THR A 40 -18.82 39.54 3.58
CA THR A 40 -19.68 40.04 4.68
C THR A 40 -19.37 39.52 6.09
N THR A 41 -18.39 38.63 6.31
CA THR A 41 -18.06 38.18 7.68
C THR A 41 -16.55 38.14 7.96
N ASN A 42 -16.16 38.99 8.91
CA ASN A 42 -14.82 39.18 9.44
C ASN A 42 -14.34 38.05 10.37
N SER A 43 -13.01 38.00 10.48
CA SER A 43 -12.13 37.54 11.58
C SER A 43 -11.64 36.08 11.55
N GLY A 44 -10.31 35.95 11.37
CA GLY A 44 -9.56 34.70 11.37
C GLY A 44 -8.03 34.85 11.40
N GLU A 45 -7.45 35.84 10.72
CA GLU A 45 -6.18 36.50 11.04
C GLU A 45 -6.47 38.01 11.08
N SER A 46 -5.64 38.83 11.74
CA SER A 46 -5.89 40.27 11.99
C SER A 46 -6.62 40.99 10.85
N ALA A 47 -7.93 41.16 11.03
CA ALA A 47 -8.87 41.67 10.05
C ALA A 47 -8.70 43.19 9.86
N GLN A 48 -7.67 43.60 9.11
CA GLN A 48 -7.63 44.93 8.53
C GLN A 48 -7.50 44.95 7.00
N ASN A 49 -7.07 43.86 6.33
CA ASN A 49 -6.82 43.89 4.88
C ASN A 49 -7.25 42.63 4.07
N TRP A 50 -7.98 41.67 4.64
CA TRP A 50 -8.47 40.51 3.86
C TRP A 50 -9.62 40.92 2.95
N GLN A 51 -9.45 40.77 1.64
CA GLN A 51 -10.45 41.14 0.65
C GLN A 51 -10.56 40.07 -0.44
N LYS A 52 -11.73 40.03 -1.10
CA LYS A 52 -12.06 39.06 -2.16
C LYS A 52 -10.97 38.98 -3.24
N TRP A 53 -10.63 37.76 -3.62
CA TRP A 53 -9.85 37.48 -4.82
C TRP A 53 -10.64 37.69 -6.11
N GLY A 54 -10.18 38.65 -6.92
CA GLY A 54 -10.36 38.69 -8.37
C GLY A 54 -11.77 38.46 -8.92
N GLU A 55 -11.82 38.13 -10.21
CA GLU A 55 -12.98 37.46 -10.81
C GLU A 55 -12.72 35.95 -10.76
N THR A 56 -13.65 35.22 -10.17
CA THR A 56 -13.61 33.76 -10.06
C THR A 56 -14.68 33.15 -10.95
N SER A 57 -14.30 32.21 -11.81
CA SER A 57 -15.22 31.41 -12.62
C SER A 57 -15.05 29.93 -12.30
N ARG A 58 -16.13 29.17 -12.46
CA ARG A 58 -16.07 27.71 -12.48
C ARG A 58 -16.00 27.29 -13.94
N GLU A 59 -15.00 26.51 -14.28
CA GLU A 59 -14.75 26.00 -15.63
C GLU A 59 -15.00 24.49 -15.65
N SER A 60 -15.50 23.96 -16.76
CA SER A 60 -15.93 22.55 -16.88
C SER A 60 -15.08 21.73 -17.86
N TRP A 61 -13.98 22.29 -18.38
CA TRP A 61 -13.13 21.66 -19.39
C TRP A 61 -11.68 21.64 -18.91
N GLY A 62 -11.03 20.48 -18.90
CA GLY A 62 -9.64 20.35 -18.41
C GLY A 62 -9.48 20.40 -16.89
N SER A 63 -10.54 20.11 -16.13
CA SER A 63 -10.46 19.78 -14.70
C SER A 63 -9.65 18.51 -14.49
N TYR A 64 -9.13 18.36 -13.28
CA TYR A 64 -8.38 17.18 -12.86
C TYR A 64 -9.27 15.93 -12.80
N ASP A 65 -10.50 16.05 -12.29
CA ASP A 65 -11.41 14.93 -12.01
C ASP A 65 -12.69 14.95 -12.87
N GLY A 66 -12.73 15.79 -13.91
CA GLY A 66 -13.90 15.92 -14.78
C GLY A 66 -15.11 16.66 -14.18
N ASP A 67 -15.08 17.10 -12.92
CA ASP A 67 -16.24 17.74 -12.26
C ASP A 67 -16.26 19.28 -12.37
N GLY A 68 -15.14 19.86 -12.82
CA GLY A 68 -14.93 21.27 -13.08
C GLY A 68 -14.16 22.01 -11.96
N TYR A 69 -13.19 22.82 -12.34
CA TYR A 69 -12.30 23.52 -11.42
C TYR A 69 -12.69 24.99 -11.19
N LEU A 70 -12.11 25.60 -10.16
CA LEU A 70 -12.19 27.04 -9.90
C LEU A 70 -11.00 27.75 -10.53
N ALA A 71 -11.27 28.71 -11.42
CA ALA A 71 -10.28 29.61 -12.00
C ALA A 71 -10.36 30.99 -11.34
N SER A 72 -9.21 31.61 -11.06
CA SER A 72 -9.14 32.96 -10.49
C SER A 72 -8.08 33.81 -11.17
N ILE A 73 -8.48 34.99 -11.64
CA ILE A 73 -7.59 36.01 -12.21
C ILE A 73 -7.58 37.24 -11.30
N HIS A 74 -6.39 37.72 -10.97
CA HIS A 74 -6.21 38.95 -10.21
C HIS A 74 -6.62 40.16 -11.07
N ASN A 75 -7.55 41.00 -10.61
CA ASN A 75 -8.01 42.19 -11.35
C ASN A 75 -7.76 43.51 -10.58
N TRP A 76 -6.72 43.54 -9.74
CA TRP A 76 -6.44 44.67 -8.84
C TRP A 76 -5.16 45.44 -9.15
N ASN A 77 -5.21 46.75 -8.87
CA ASN A 77 -4.17 47.74 -9.16
C ASN A 77 -3.35 48.15 -7.91
N SER A 78 -3.33 47.35 -6.84
CA SER A 78 -2.57 47.70 -5.61
C SER A 78 -1.59 46.61 -5.20
N THR A 79 -0.35 47.02 -4.94
CA THR A 79 0.84 46.18 -4.73
C THR A 79 0.91 45.47 -3.37
N ASN A 80 -0.11 45.58 -2.51
CA ASN A 80 -0.12 45.03 -1.14
C ASN A 80 -1.43 44.27 -0.85
N SER A 81 -1.83 43.29 -1.66
CA SER A 81 -3.09 42.56 -1.46
C SER A 81 -2.88 41.07 -1.19
N SER A 82 -2.93 40.69 0.09
CA SER A 82 -3.20 39.31 0.52
C SER A 82 -4.71 39.06 0.42
N GLY A 83 -5.11 37.89 -0.06
CA GLY A 83 -6.52 37.49 -0.11
C GLY A 83 -6.66 35.97 -0.09
N GLY A 84 -7.90 35.48 -0.18
CA GLY A 84 -8.17 34.05 -0.14
C GLY A 84 -9.63 33.67 -0.35
N TRP A 85 -9.88 32.36 -0.39
CA TRP A 85 -11.18 31.75 -0.11
C TRP A 85 -11.08 30.98 1.21
N TYR A 86 -12.21 30.87 1.91
CA TYR A 86 -12.30 29.95 3.03
C TYR A 86 -13.68 29.30 3.12
N GLN A 87 -13.73 28.15 3.79
CA GLN A 87 -14.97 27.50 4.18
C GLN A 87 -14.87 26.94 5.60
N ASP A 88 -15.87 27.26 6.41
CA ASP A 88 -15.99 26.76 7.78
C ASP A 88 -16.73 25.42 7.79
N VAL A 89 -16.15 24.45 8.50
CA VAL A 89 -16.69 23.11 8.74
C VAL A 89 -16.73 22.87 10.25
N SER A 90 -17.70 22.09 10.73
CA SER A 90 -17.71 21.69 12.15
C SER A 90 -16.49 20.83 12.47
N ALA A 91 -15.77 21.19 13.53
CA ALA A 91 -14.61 20.43 14.03
C ALA A 91 -14.98 19.63 15.27
N THR A 92 -14.36 18.46 15.39
CA THR A 92 -14.36 17.64 16.61
C THR A 92 -12.98 17.79 17.28
N PRO A 93 -12.91 18.18 18.56
CA PRO A 93 -11.63 18.24 19.28
C PRO A 93 -10.87 16.93 19.23
N HIS A 94 -9.53 17.01 19.13
CA HIS A 94 -8.61 15.87 19.05
C HIS A 94 -8.73 15.02 17.77
N THR A 95 -9.61 15.38 16.84
CA THR A 95 -9.69 14.75 15.52
C THR A 95 -8.64 15.37 14.59
N ARG A 96 -7.95 14.52 13.83
CA ARG A 96 -7.00 14.95 12.80
C ARG A 96 -7.72 15.18 11.48
N TYR A 97 -7.41 16.30 10.84
CA TYR A 97 -8.00 16.73 9.59
C TYR A 97 -6.91 16.91 8.53
N ALA A 98 -7.22 16.53 7.29
CA ALA A 98 -6.40 16.80 6.12
C ALA A 98 -7.20 17.63 5.12
N LEU A 99 -6.65 18.76 4.69
CA LEU A 99 -7.18 19.60 3.62
C LEU A 99 -6.22 19.53 2.45
N GLY A 100 -6.69 19.07 1.29
CA GLY A 100 -5.87 18.97 0.10
C GLY A 100 -6.66 19.18 -1.19
N GLY A 101 -5.96 19.51 -2.27
CA GLY A 101 -6.53 19.75 -3.59
C GLY A 101 -5.47 19.86 -4.67
N TYR A 102 -5.90 19.93 -5.93
CA TYR A 102 -5.01 20.08 -7.09
C TYR A 102 -4.93 21.55 -7.53
N PHE A 103 -3.72 21.98 -7.84
CA PHE A 103 -3.35 23.35 -8.14
C PHE A 103 -2.64 23.37 -9.50
N CYS A 104 -3.08 24.22 -10.42
CA CYS A 104 -2.31 24.56 -11.62
C CYS A 104 -2.46 26.06 -11.94
N ALA A 105 -1.66 26.57 -12.86
CA ALA A 105 -1.66 27.96 -13.23
C ALA A 105 -1.24 28.15 -14.69
N ASP A 106 -1.69 29.24 -15.31
CA ASP A 106 -1.25 29.58 -16.67
C ASP A 106 0.24 29.98 -16.68
N THR A 107 0.91 29.83 -17.83
CA THR A 107 2.37 30.01 -17.99
C THR A 107 2.94 31.33 -17.46
N ASN A 108 2.15 32.41 -17.41
CA ASN A 108 2.58 33.73 -16.94
C ASN A 108 2.00 34.10 -15.57
N TYR A 109 1.47 33.11 -14.85
CA TYR A 109 1.03 33.31 -13.48
C TYR A 109 2.25 33.48 -12.57
N SER A 110 2.17 34.46 -11.67
CA SER A 110 3.19 34.68 -10.65
C SER A 110 2.50 35.14 -9.38
N TYR A 111 3.13 34.86 -8.23
CA TYR A 111 2.67 35.19 -6.89
C TYR A 111 3.89 35.37 -5.97
N SER A 112 3.75 36.10 -4.87
CA SER A 112 4.78 36.16 -3.83
C SER A 112 4.61 35.06 -2.79
N ALA A 113 3.38 34.62 -2.51
CA ALA A 113 3.06 33.48 -1.66
C ALA A 113 1.70 32.90 -2.05
N LEU A 114 1.51 31.58 -1.94
CA LEU A 114 0.22 30.87 -2.10
C LEU A 114 0.19 29.77 -1.03
N HIS A 115 -0.88 29.68 -0.26
CA HIS A 115 -0.99 28.92 0.98
C HIS A 115 -2.27 28.10 1.00
N LEU A 116 -2.16 26.90 1.55
CA LEU A 116 -3.28 26.08 1.98
C LEU A 116 -3.26 25.99 3.51
N LYS A 117 -4.35 26.35 4.20
CA LYS A 117 -4.39 26.39 5.67
C LYS A 117 -5.58 25.65 6.28
N LEU A 118 -5.34 25.10 7.47
CA LEU A 118 -6.35 24.68 8.43
C LEU A 118 -6.29 25.62 9.63
N GLU A 119 -7.38 26.32 9.94
CA GLU A 119 -7.48 27.21 11.11
C GLU A 119 -8.58 26.69 12.05
N PHE A 120 -8.25 26.43 13.32
CA PHE A 120 -9.20 25.90 14.30
C PHE A 120 -9.70 26.99 15.23
N PHE A 121 -11.03 27.08 15.40
CA PHE A 121 -11.67 28.08 16.24
C PHE A 121 -12.52 27.44 17.34
N ASP A 122 -12.58 28.11 18.49
CA ASP A 122 -13.57 27.79 19.53
C ASP A 122 -14.98 28.27 19.17
N SER A 123 -15.95 27.94 20.01
CA SER A 123 -17.36 28.33 19.82
C SER A 123 -17.63 29.84 19.88
N SER A 124 -16.64 30.63 20.31
CA SER A 124 -16.67 32.10 20.35
C SER A 124 -15.91 32.74 19.19
N SER A 125 -15.52 31.95 18.18
CA SER A 125 -14.72 32.37 17.02
C SER A 125 -13.32 32.89 17.38
N THR A 126 -12.74 32.40 18.47
CA THR A 126 -11.34 32.63 18.82
C THR A 126 -10.47 31.61 18.12
N LEU A 127 -9.44 32.04 17.38
CA LEU A 127 -8.45 31.15 16.78
C LEU A 127 -7.65 30.44 17.88
N LEU A 128 -7.61 29.11 17.83
CA LEU A 128 -6.89 28.26 18.79
C LEU A 128 -5.53 27.80 18.22
N SER A 129 -5.52 27.36 16.96
CA SER A 129 -4.31 26.96 16.25
C SER A 129 -4.53 27.06 14.74
N ALA A 130 -3.44 27.08 13.98
CA ALA A 130 -3.47 26.99 12.53
C ALA A 130 -2.29 26.15 12.01
N ALA A 131 -2.50 25.47 10.89
CA ALA A 131 -1.46 24.82 10.11
C ALA A 131 -1.48 25.36 8.68
N THR A 132 -0.33 25.47 8.04
CA THR A 132 -0.19 26.06 6.70
C THR A 132 0.84 25.29 5.89
N THR A 133 0.48 24.97 4.64
CA THR A 133 1.39 24.48 3.61
C THR A 133 1.57 25.55 2.54
N LEU A 134 2.82 25.80 2.14
CA LEU A 134 3.13 26.63 0.96
C LEU A 134 2.81 25.83 -0.32
N VAL A 135 1.97 26.42 -1.17
CA VAL A 135 1.68 25.92 -2.51
C VAL A 135 2.66 26.60 -3.47
N SER A 136 3.86 26.04 -3.56
CA SER A 136 4.95 26.57 -4.38
C SER A 136 5.12 25.81 -5.69
N GLY A 137 5.65 26.47 -6.71
CA GLY A 137 6.07 25.80 -7.96
C GLY A 137 4.94 25.46 -8.93
N VAL A 138 3.69 25.86 -8.63
CA VAL A 138 2.52 25.64 -9.48
C VAL A 138 2.77 26.06 -10.93
N GLY A 139 2.77 25.07 -11.82
CA GLY A 139 2.93 25.25 -13.27
C GLY A 139 1.63 24.99 -14.04
N VAL A 140 1.74 24.70 -15.33
CA VAL A 140 0.59 24.37 -16.19
C VAL A 140 0.02 22.97 -15.96
N ALA A 141 0.77 22.10 -15.29
CA ALA A 141 0.31 20.78 -14.87
C ALA A 141 -0.39 20.86 -13.50
N TRP A 142 -1.33 19.94 -13.26
CA TRP A 142 -1.99 19.80 -11.97
C TRP A 142 -1.04 19.17 -10.95
N ASP A 143 -0.79 19.89 -9.86
CA ASP A 143 0.02 19.45 -8.72
C ASP A 143 -0.84 19.38 -7.46
N TYR A 144 -0.68 18.33 -6.65
CA TYR A 144 -1.45 18.16 -5.41
C TYR A 144 -0.73 18.80 -4.22
N PHE A 145 -1.49 19.55 -3.42
CA PHE A 145 -0.99 20.13 -2.17
C PHE A 145 -1.95 19.80 -1.05
N GLU A 146 -1.40 19.59 0.15
CA GLU A 146 -2.18 19.23 1.33
C GLU A 146 -1.54 19.78 2.60
N VAL A 147 -2.39 20.09 3.58
CA VAL A 147 -2.03 20.41 4.95
C VAL A 147 -2.83 19.54 5.90
N GLU A 148 -2.17 18.97 6.92
CA GLU A 148 -2.82 18.21 7.97
C GLU A 148 -2.64 18.88 9.33
N ALA A 149 -3.63 18.75 10.22
CA ALA A 149 -3.50 19.17 11.61
C ALA A 149 -4.53 18.51 12.53
N THR A 150 -4.15 18.34 13.80
CA THR A 150 -5.04 17.87 14.87
C THR A 150 -5.78 19.04 15.51
N ALA A 151 -7.10 18.93 15.60
CA ALA A 151 -7.94 19.93 16.24
C ALA A 151 -7.59 20.05 17.74
N PRO A 152 -7.26 21.25 18.27
CA PRO A 152 -6.94 21.42 19.68
C PRO A 152 -8.17 21.22 20.57
N ALA A 153 -7.94 21.03 21.87
CA ALA A 153 -9.03 20.97 22.86
C ALA A 153 -9.90 22.23 22.78
N GLY A 154 -11.22 22.05 22.71
CA GLY A 154 -12.19 23.16 22.62
C GLY A 154 -12.46 23.67 21.19
N ALA A 155 -11.80 23.13 20.17
CA ALA A 155 -12.12 23.44 18.78
C ALA A 155 -13.56 23.01 18.44
N SER A 156 -14.29 23.88 17.76
CA SER A 156 -15.67 23.63 17.30
C SER A 156 -15.85 23.89 15.81
N VAL A 157 -14.93 24.65 15.22
CA VAL A 157 -14.90 24.96 13.79
C VAL A 157 -13.49 24.75 13.27
N VAL A 158 -13.38 24.15 12.08
CA VAL A 158 -12.17 24.12 11.27
C VAL A 158 -12.46 24.91 10.00
N ARG A 159 -11.63 25.90 9.73
CA ARG A 159 -11.70 26.76 8.55
C ARG A 159 -10.65 26.29 7.56
N CYS A 160 -11.12 25.83 6.40
CA CYS A 160 -10.29 25.46 5.26
C CYS A 160 -9.98 26.72 4.45
N VAL A 161 -8.72 27.09 4.28
CA VAL A 161 -8.31 28.34 3.64
C VAL A 161 -7.40 28.07 2.44
N VAL A 162 -7.66 28.76 1.32
CA VAL A 162 -6.69 28.95 0.25
C VAL A 162 -6.37 30.44 0.20
N ALA A 163 -5.12 30.82 0.43
CA ALA A 163 -4.69 32.23 0.53
C ALA A 163 -3.44 32.50 -0.31
N ALA A 164 -3.15 33.74 -0.67
CA ALA A 164 -2.06 34.08 -1.58
C ALA A 164 -1.87 35.60 -1.64
N GLU A 165 -0.69 35.98 -2.11
CA GLU A 165 -0.16 37.33 -2.08
C GLU A 165 0.57 37.63 -3.40
N GLY A 166 0.55 38.89 -3.83
CA GLY A 166 1.42 39.37 -4.92
C GLY A 166 1.15 38.75 -6.30
N GLN A 167 -0.10 38.40 -6.62
CA GLN A 167 -0.45 37.71 -7.86
C GLN A 167 -0.32 38.58 -9.13
N SER A 168 -0.04 37.98 -10.30
CA SER A 168 -0.11 38.66 -11.60
C SER A 168 -1.55 38.86 -12.08
N ASN A 169 -1.80 39.97 -12.78
CA ASN A 169 -3.13 40.35 -13.29
C ASN A 169 -3.43 39.87 -14.71
N THR A 170 -2.57 39.03 -15.29
CA THR A 170 -2.64 38.61 -16.70
C THR A 170 -2.83 37.11 -16.89
N ALA A 171 -2.92 36.33 -15.82
CA ALA A 171 -2.92 34.87 -15.86
C ALA A 171 -3.77 34.30 -14.71
N ALA A 172 -4.39 33.13 -14.93
CA ALA A 172 -5.21 32.48 -13.92
C ALA A 172 -4.40 31.50 -13.08
N PHE A 173 -4.77 31.42 -11.79
CA PHE A 173 -4.54 30.24 -10.97
C PHE A 173 -5.81 29.39 -10.93
N LYS A 174 -5.64 28.08 -10.82
CA LYS A 174 -6.69 27.07 -10.94
C LYS A 174 -6.62 26.09 -9.78
N LEU A 175 -7.76 25.81 -9.17
CA LEU A 175 -7.91 24.92 -8.02
C LEU A 175 -8.99 23.89 -8.32
N ASP A 176 -8.70 22.62 -8.04
CA ASP A 176 -9.64 21.52 -8.24
C ASP A 176 -9.62 20.50 -7.10
N ALA A 177 -10.69 19.70 -7.00
CA ALA A 177 -10.87 18.62 -6.03
C ALA A 177 -10.47 18.97 -4.58
N LEU A 178 -10.70 20.23 -4.15
CA LEU A 178 -10.36 20.67 -2.80
C LEU A 178 -11.22 19.92 -1.79
N SER A 179 -10.65 19.08 -0.94
CA SER A 179 -11.41 18.25 0.00
C SER A 179 -10.85 18.36 1.41
N LEU A 180 -11.75 18.40 2.39
CA LEU A 180 -11.42 18.21 3.80
C LEU A 180 -11.84 16.81 4.20
N VAL A 181 -10.90 16.01 4.69
CA VAL A 181 -11.16 14.65 5.20
C VAL A 181 -10.77 14.55 6.68
N VAL A 182 -11.47 13.67 7.39
CA VAL A 182 -11.05 13.24 8.73
C VAL A 182 -10.05 12.11 8.54
N VAL A 183 -8.90 12.21 9.19
CA VAL A 183 -7.89 11.16 9.21
C VAL A 183 -8.17 10.25 10.41
N ASP A 184 -8.49 8.99 10.14
CA ASP A 184 -8.68 7.99 11.19
C ASP A 184 -7.31 7.55 11.74
N THR A 185 -6.95 8.10 12.88
CA THR A 185 -5.70 7.79 13.61
C THR A 185 -5.87 6.64 14.60
N ASN A 186 -7.08 6.10 14.77
CA ASN A 186 -7.38 5.04 15.75
C ASN A 186 -7.52 3.65 15.10
N ARG A 187 -7.48 3.56 13.76
CA ARG A 187 -7.44 2.27 13.07
C ARG A 187 -6.05 1.64 13.28
N PRO A 188 -5.96 0.39 13.79
CA PRO A 188 -4.71 -0.35 13.80
C PRO A 188 -4.11 -0.37 12.40
N ALA A 189 -2.81 -0.13 12.29
CA ALA A 189 -2.17 -0.14 10.98
C ALA A 189 -2.28 -1.54 10.37
N LEU A 190 -2.45 -1.60 9.05
CA LEU A 190 -2.56 -2.87 8.35
C LEU A 190 -1.29 -3.70 8.59
N LEU A 191 -1.45 -4.98 8.93
CA LEU A 191 -0.36 -5.92 9.27
C LEU A 191 0.37 -5.64 10.60
N GLU A 192 -0.11 -4.69 11.43
CA GLU A 192 0.44 -4.46 12.77
C GLU A 192 0.10 -5.61 13.73
N PRO A 193 1.08 -6.23 14.42
CA PRO A 193 0.77 -7.19 15.47
C PRO A 193 0.36 -6.49 16.77
N ASP A 194 -0.64 -7.03 17.47
CA ASP A 194 -1.15 -6.51 18.76
C ASP A 194 -0.01 -6.43 19.79
N GLU A 195 0.80 -7.49 19.86
CA GLU A 195 1.95 -7.62 20.75
C GLU A 195 3.17 -8.17 19.99
N GLY A 196 4.36 -7.75 20.40
CA GLY A 196 5.62 -8.26 19.85
C GLY A 196 6.10 -7.58 18.58
N VAL A 197 7.16 -8.15 18.00
CA VAL A 197 7.91 -7.61 16.86
C VAL A 197 8.02 -8.65 15.75
N LEU A 198 7.62 -8.28 14.53
CA LEU A 198 7.84 -9.06 13.31
C LEU A 198 9.34 -9.10 13.02
N THR A 199 9.91 -10.29 12.87
CA THR A 199 11.32 -10.45 12.53
C THR A 199 11.48 -10.86 11.09
N GLY A 200 12.30 -10.12 10.35
CA GLY A 200 12.51 -10.38 8.94
C GLY A 200 13.95 -10.29 8.50
N VAL A 201 14.12 -10.38 7.19
CA VAL A 201 15.42 -10.47 6.55
C VAL A 201 15.40 -9.83 5.17
N ASN A 202 16.46 -9.07 4.88
CA ASN A 202 16.85 -8.74 3.53
C ASN A 202 17.68 -9.90 2.96
N LEU A 203 17.06 -10.70 2.11
CA LEU A 203 17.67 -11.90 1.55
C LEU A 203 18.48 -11.57 0.31
N ASP A 204 19.64 -12.19 0.20
CA ASP A 204 20.22 -12.45 -1.12
C ASP A 204 19.39 -13.58 -1.78
N TRP A 205 18.39 -13.18 -2.57
CA TRP A 205 17.47 -14.08 -3.29
C TRP A 205 18.17 -14.99 -4.32
N VAL A 206 19.43 -14.70 -4.68
CA VAL A 206 20.23 -15.56 -5.55
C VAL A 206 20.89 -16.69 -4.74
N GLN A 207 21.30 -16.39 -3.51
CA GLN A 207 22.04 -17.33 -2.66
C GLN A 207 21.16 -18.08 -1.64
N SER A 208 19.96 -17.58 -1.35
CA SER A 208 19.08 -18.12 -0.32
C SER A 208 17.60 -18.05 -0.71
N SER A 209 16.77 -18.75 0.05
CA SER A 209 15.31 -18.64 0.02
C SER A 209 14.76 -18.45 1.44
N PRO A 210 13.49 -18.05 1.61
CA PRO A 210 12.84 -17.97 2.92
C PRO A 210 12.99 -19.26 3.75
N LEU A 211 12.66 -20.42 3.18
CA LEU A 211 12.78 -21.71 3.85
C LEU A 211 14.23 -22.03 4.24
N ALA A 212 15.20 -21.78 3.35
CA ALA A 212 16.61 -22.05 3.62
C ALA A 212 17.17 -21.16 4.74
N PHE A 213 16.76 -19.88 4.77
CA PHE A 213 17.16 -18.96 5.82
C PHE A 213 16.55 -19.33 7.18
N ASN A 214 15.27 -19.71 7.20
CA ASN A 214 14.61 -20.19 8.42
C ASN A 214 15.28 -21.46 8.97
N GLN A 215 15.66 -22.39 8.10
CA GLN A 215 16.41 -23.60 8.50
C GLN A 215 17.80 -23.28 9.04
N ALA A 216 18.51 -22.34 8.42
CA ALA A 216 19.85 -21.95 8.86
C ALA A 216 19.82 -21.27 10.24
N THR A 217 18.89 -20.34 10.44
CA THR A 217 18.71 -19.58 11.68
C THR A 217 17.97 -20.33 12.77
N LYS A 218 17.27 -21.42 12.41
CA LYS A 218 16.36 -22.17 13.29
C LYS A 218 15.23 -21.30 13.83
N TRP A 219 14.78 -20.35 13.01
CA TRP A 219 13.75 -19.39 13.37
C TRP A 219 12.83 -19.14 12.19
N ASP A 220 11.52 -19.11 12.44
CA ASP A 220 10.52 -18.88 11.40
C ASP A 220 10.32 -17.38 11.20
N HIS A 221 11.13 -16.79 10.32
CA HIS A 221 11.04 -15.37 10.02
C HIS A 221 9.72 -15.03 9.33
N VAL A 222 9.23 -13.83 9.62
CA VAL A 222 7.95 -13.31 9.17
C VAL A 222 8.10 -12.51 7.90
N VAL A 223 9.02 -11.54 7.87
CA VAL A 223 9.10 -10.54 6.80
C VAL A 223 10.27 -10.86 5.89
N PHE A 224 10.02 -10.93 4.58
CA PHE A 224 11.07 -11.16 3.58
C PHE A 224 11.13 -9.96 2.64
N VAL A 225 12.29 -9.30 2.61
CA VAL A 225 12.48 -8.06 1.85
C VAL A 225 13.03 -8.37 0.47
N ASP A 226 12.46 -7.73 -0.55
CA ASP A 226 12.99 -7.71 -1.92
C ASP A 226 13.06 -6.26 -2.44
N PHE A 227 13.93 -6.04 -3.42
CA PHE A 227 14.11 -4.76 -4.10
C PHE A 227 13.80 -4.93 -5.58
N ILE A 228 12.99 -4.03 -6.12
CA ILE A 228 12.59 -4.06 -7.52
C ILE A 228 12.58 -2.66 -8.11
N ASP A 229 12.97 -2.56 -9.39
CA ASP A 229 12.74 -1.35 -10.18
C ASP A 229 11.24 -1.00 -10.22
N PHE A 230 10.91 0.28 -10.25
CA PHE A 230 9.53 0.76 -10.38
C PHE A 230 9.45 2.03 -11.23
N PRO A 231 8.54 2.15 -12.20
CA PRO A 231 7.54 1.16 -12.60
C PRO A 231 8.10 0.07 -13.51
N GLN A 232 7.37 -1.04 -13.62
CA GLN A 232 7.60 -2.10 -14.61
C GLN A 232 6.30 -2.38 -15.36
N SER A 233 6.41 -2.85 -16.62
CA SER A 233 5.27 -3.28 -17.41
C SER A 233 4.61 -4.56 -16.88
N SER A 234 5.35 -5.42 -16.18
CA SER A 234 4.86 -6.63 -15.54
C SER A 234 5.71 -7.00 -14.33
N TYR A 235 5.10 -7.62 -13.33
CA TYR A 235 5.76 -8.11 -12.11
C TYR A 235 5.71 -9.64 -11.95
N SER A 236 5.32 -10.37 -12.99
CA SER A 236 5.24 -11.85 -13.00
C SER A 236 6.55 -12.56 -12.61
N SER A 237 7.70 -11.90 -12.79
CA SER A 237 9.00 -12.43 -12.37
C SER A 237 9.08 -12.69 -10.85
N LEU A 238 8.22 -12.03 -10.05
CA LEU A 238 8.18 -12.15 -8.60
C LEU A 238 7.35 -13.35 -8.11
N ASP A 239 6.53 -13.98 -8.95
CA ASP A 239 5.62 -15.06 -8.53
C ASP A 239 6.34 -16.22 -7.84
N SER A 240 7.55 -16.55 -8.31
CA SER A 240 8.38 -17.59 -7.69
C SER A 240 8.87 -17.23 -6.29
N ARG A 241 9.23 -15.96 -6.06
CA ARG A 241 9.67 -15.46 -4.75
C ARG A 241 8.49 -15.36 -3.79
N LEU A 242 7.35 -14.88 -4.26
CA LEU A 242 6.08 -14.87 -3.55
C LEU A 242 5.63 -16.27 -3.15
N GLY A 243 5.74 -17.25 -4.04
CA GLY A 243 5.47 -18.65 -3.73
C GLY A 243 6.33 -19.16 -2.57
N ALA A 244 7.61 -18.75 -2.52
CA ALA A 244 8.53 -19.10 -1.43
C ALA A 244 8.20 -18.38 -0.11
N VAL A 245 7.73 -17.13 -0.17
CA VAL A 245 7.24 -16.41 1.03
C VAL A 245 5.95 -17.04 1.55
N ARG A 246 5.03 -17.41 0.65
CA ARG A 246 3.79 -18.11 0.98
C ARG A 246 4.04 -19.46 1.64
N GLU A 247 5.03 -20.22 1.15
CA GLU A 247 5.38 -21.55 1.69
C GLU A 247 5.75 -21.49 3.18
N VAL A 248 6.31 -20.37 3.64
CA VAL A 248 6.67 -20.17 5.05
C VAL A 248 5.66 -19.31 5.82
N GLY A 249 4.52 -18.96 5.21
CA GLY A 249 3.48 -18.13 5.84
C GLY A 249 3.91 -16.69 6.11
N GLY A 250 4.87 -16.16 5.34
CA GLY A 250 5.46 -14.84 5.57
C GLY A 250 4.71 -13.67 4.93
N ILE A 251 5.19 -12.47 5.25
CA ILE A 251 4.82 -11.18 4.66
C ILE A 251 5.90 -10.80 3.65
N TYR A 252 5.49 -10.33 2.47
CA TYR A 252 6.43 -9.87 1.46
C TYR A 252 6.63 -8.36 1.53
N LEU A 253 7.84 -7.91 1.88
CA LEU A 253 8.17 -6.48 1.88
C LEU A 253 8.84 -6.12 0.56
N LEU A 254 8.12 -5.38 -0.29
CA LEU A 254 8.60 -4.93 -1.59
C LEU A 254 9.15 -3.50 -1.49
N THR A 255 10.46 -3.34 -1.66
CA THR A 255 11.08 -2.03 -1.84
C THR A 255 11.03 -1.64 -3.30
N LEU A 256 10.33 -0.54 -3.60
CA LEU A 256 10.15 -0.05 -4.96
C LEU A 256 11.15 1.06 -5.25
N GLU A 257 11.96 0.88 -6.29
CA GLU A 257 13.09 1.74 -6.63
C GLU A 257 12.86 2.47 -7.96
N PRO A 258 12.46 3.75 -7.93
CA PRO A 258 12.25 4.54 -9.15
C PRO A 258 13.55 5.10 -9.73
N HIS A 259 14.41 4.17 -10.14
CA HIS A 259 15.64 4.49 -10.84
C HIS A 259 15.38 5.24 -12.14
N ASN A 260 16.33 6.08 -12.54
CA ASN A 260 16.27 6.79 -13.82
C ASN A 260 16.22 5.82 -15.02
N SER A 261 16.79 4.61 -14.88
CA SER A 261 16.66 3.52 -15.87
C SER A 261 15.24 3.00 -16.03
N ALA A 262 14.41 3.11 -14.99
CA ALA A 262 12.98 2.80 -15.01
C ALA A 262 12.12 4.02 -15.36
N GLY A 263 12.73 5.15 -15.75
CA GLY A 263 12.04 6.39 -16.09
C GLY A 263 12.11 7.47 -15.00
N GLY A 264 12.54 7.13 -13.78
CA GLY A 264 12.68 8.08 -12.66
C GLY A 264 11.36 8.43 -11.98
N ILE A 265 11.45 8.91 -10.74
CA ILE A 265 10.29 9.19 -9.87
C ILE A 265 9.33 10.22 -10.46
N GLU A 266 9.81 11.18 -11.27
CA GLU A 266 8.99 12.23 -11.88
C GLU A 266 7.94 11.67 -12.83
N ASN A 267 8.30 10.58 -13.55
CA ASN A 267 7.53 10.06 -14.66
C ASN A 267 6.53 8.95 -14.28
N ILE A 268 6.48 8.55 -13.01
CA ILE A 268 5.48 7.60 -12.51
C ILE A 268 4.06 8.15 -12.74
N THR A 269 3.22 7.39 -13.43
CA THR A 269 1.83 7.74 -13.75
C THR A 269 0.83 7.04 -12.84
N SER A 270 -0.44 7.46 -12.87
CA SER A 270 -1.52 6.74 -12.20
C SER A 270 -1.68 5.31 -12.74
N ASN A 271 -1.51 5.11 -14.05
CA ASN A 271 -1.57 3.81 -14.69
C ASN A 271 -0.47 2.86 -14.18
N ASP A 272 0.74 3.37 -13.97
CA ASP A 272 1.83 2.59 -13.37
C ASP A 272 1.48 2.10 -11.96
N CYS A 273 0.88 2.98 -11.16
CA CYS A 273 0.41 2.66 -9.81
C CYS A 273 -0.78 1.69 -9.82
N GLN A 274 -1.73 1.85 -10.74
CA GLN A 274 -2.88 0.94 -10.92
C GLN A 274 -2.43 -0.46 -11.34
N ASN A 275 -1.53 -0.57 -12.31
CA ASN A 275 -0.94 -1.84 -12.72
C ASN A 275 -0.31 -2.56 -11.53
N PHE A 276 0.59 -1.88 -10.78
CA PHE A 276 1.23 -2.49 -9.62
C PHE A 276 0.25 -2.84 -8.49
N ALA A 277 -0.78 -2.02 -8.27
CA ALA A 277 -1.83 -2.32 -7.30
C ALA A 277 -2.66 -3.56 -7.67
N GLY A 278 -2.93 -3.76 -8.97
CA GLY A 278 -3.55 -5.00 -9.49
C GLY A 278 -2.70 -6.24 -9.20
N TRP A 279 -1.38 -6.15 -9.38
CA TRP A 279 -0.46 -7.24 -8.98
C TRP A 279 -0.48 -7.49 -7.46
N CYS A 280 -0.50 -6.43 -6.64
CA CYS A 280 -0.63 -6.57 -5.19
C CYS A 280 -1.94 -7.26 -4.78
N ALA A 281 -3.06 -6.90 -5.41
CA ALA A 281 -4.36 -7.54 -5.18
C ALA A 281 -4.33 -9.03 -5.60
N TYR A 282 -3.76 -9.34 -6.78
CA TYR A 282 -3.55 -10.70 -7.23
C TYR A 282 -2.76 -11.54 -6.21
N TRP A 283 -1.66 -11.01 -5.68
CA TRP A 283 -0.86 -11.72 -4.67
C TRP A 283 -1.53 -11.81 -3.29
N ASN A 284 -2.31 -10.79 -2.91
CA ASN A 284 -3.16 -10.83 -1.72
C ASN A 284 -4.19 -11.98 -1.83
N ASN A 285 -4.81 -12.18 -2.99
CA ASN A 285 -5.74 -13.30 -3.26
C ASN A 285 -5.04 -14.67 -3.19
N GLN A 286 -3.74 -14.72 -3.45
CA GLN A 286 -2.91 -15.92 -3.25
C GLN A 286 -2.52 -16.17 -1.78
N GLY A 287 -2.96 -15.30 -0.87
CA GLY A 287 -2.76 -15.43 0.57
C GLY A 287 -1.42 -14.86 1.06
N VAL A 288 -0.80 -13.93 0.32
CA VAL A 288 0.45 -13.27 0.75
C VAL A 288 0.17 -11.78 1.05
N PRO A 289 0.34 -11.34 2.31
CA PRO A 289 0.32 -9.93 2.66
C PRO A 289 1.57 -9.22 2.17
N ILE A 290 1.43 -7.92 1.89
CA ILE A 290 2.51 -7.11 1.33
C ILE A 290 2.73 -5.86 2.17
N ILE A 291 4.00 -5.49 2.35
CA ILE A 291 4.40 -4.17 2.84
C ILE A 291 5.19 -3.48 1.73
N ILE A 292 4.70 -2.35 1.22
CA ILE A 292 5.37 -1.57 0.19
C ILE A 292 6.26 -0.53 0.84
N ARG A 293 7.56 -0.56 0.55
CA ARG A 293 8.51 0.48 0.93
C ARG A 293 8.91 1.28 -0.32
N PHE A 294 8.15 2.34 -0.60
CA PHE A 294 8.32 3.13 -1.83
C PHE A 294 9.46 4.16 -1.71
N ALA A 295 10.40 4.11 -2.67
CA ALA A 295 11.49 5.07 -2.82
C ALA A 295 12.20 5.36 -1.48
N HIS A 296 12.63 4.28 -0.82
CA HIS A 296 13.29 4.30 0.49
C HIS A 296 14.49 5.24 0.54
N GLU A 297 14.84 5.70 1.75
CA GLU A 297 16.04 6.52 2.00
C GLU A 297 16.14 7.79 1.14
N MET A 298 15.00 8.34 0.77
CA MET A 298 14.83 9.56 0.00
C MET A 298 15.54 10.79 0.57
N ASN A 299 15.87 10.78 1.86
CA ASN A 299 16.63 11.81 2.54
C ASN A 299 18.17 11.66 2.43
N GLY A 300 18.68 10.56 1.89
CA GLY A 300 20.10 10.36 1.56
C GLY A 300 20.51 11.02 0.24
N ASP A 301 21.81 11.02 -0.11
CA ASP A 301 22.32 11.57 -1.39
C ASP A 301 22.73 10.52 -2.45
N TRP A 302 22.46 9.24 -2.22
CA TRP A 302 22.93 8.14 -3.07
C TRP A 302 21.91 7.64 -4.12
N TYR A 303 20.61 7.91 -3.97
CA TYR A 303 19.56 7.45 -4.90
C TYR A 303 19.09 8.50 -5.90
N ASP A 304 18.48 8.07 -7.02
CA ASP A 304 17.97 8.96 -8.08
C ASP A 304 16.80 9.86 -7.64
N TRP A 305 16.06 9.42 -6.62
CA TRP A 305 14.92 10.14 -6.03
C TRP A 305 15.31 11.03 -4.82
N ARG A 306 16.61 11.13 -4.51
CA ARG A 306 17.13 11.99 -3.43
C ARG A 306 16.71 13.45 -3.57
N MET A 307 16.63 14.15 -2.43
CA MET A 307 16.51 15.62 -2.38
C MET A 307 15.33 16.17 -3.20
N LYS A 308 14.27 15.37 -3.42
CA LYS A 308 13.05 15.74 -4.17
C LYS A 308 11.77 15.58 -3.32
N PRO A 309 11.67 16.21 -2.13
CA PRO A 309 10.56 15.96 -1.20
C PRO A 309 9.17 16.25 -1.75
N HIS A 310 9.00 17.27 -2.60
CA HIS A 310 7.70 17.57 -3.20
C HIS A 310 7.28 16.46 -4.16
N THR A 311 8.18 16.09 -5.07
CA THR A 311 7.92 14.99 -6.03
C THR A 311 7.70 13.68 -5.30
N TYR A 312 8.55 13.38 -4.31
CA TYR A 312 8.45 12.17 -3.48
C TYR A 312 7.07 12.06 -2.81
N ARG A 313 6.64 13.11 -2.10
CA ARG A 313 5.35 13.12 -1.40
C ARG A 313 4.19 12.90 -2.37
N ASN A 314 4.21 13.56 -3.53
CA ASN A 314 3.13 13.44 -4.52
C ASN A 314 3.02 12.01 -5.08
N LYS A 315 4.15 11.36 -5.40
CA LYS A 315 4.13 9.99 -5.92
C LYS A 315 3.82 8.95 -4.84
N PHE A 316 4.31 9.15 -3.60
CA PHE A 316 3.95 8.29 -2.48
C PHE A 316 2.43 8.33 -2.24
N ARG A 317 1.84 9.53 -2.20
CA ARG A 317 0.39 9.73 -2.02
C ARG A 317 -0.43 9.09 -3.12
N LEU A 318 0.00 9.24 -4.38
CA LEU A 318 -0.63 8.64 -5.54
C LEU A 318 -0.68 7.11 -5.39
N LEU A 319 0.48 6.49 -5.13
CA LEU A 319 0.59 5.04 -4.97
C LEU A 319 -0.23 4.56 -3.77
N ALA A 320 -0.08 5.19 -2.60
CA ALA A 320 -0.80 4.81 -1.38
C ALA A 320 -2.31 4.85 -1.56
N ASN A 321 -2.83 5.93 -2.17
CA ASN A 321 -4.28 6.05 -2.44
C ASN A 321 -4.81 4.89 -3.29
N ILE A 322 -4.08 4.50 -4.35
CA ILE A 322 -4.49 3.43 -5.26
C ILE A 322 -4.38 2.08 -4.54
N ILE A 323 -3.27 1.83 -3.84
CA ILE A 323 -3.06 0.61 -3.05
C ILE A 323 -4.17 0.42 -2.01
N HIS A 324 -4.50 1.45 -1.23
CA HIS A 324 -5.55 1.38 -0.20
C HIS A 324 -6.94 1.12 -0.76
N GLN A 325 -7.18 1.42 -2.04
CA GLN A 325 -8.45 1.16 -2.73
C GLN A 325 -8.50 -0.23 -3.37
N THR A 326 -7.37 -0.73 -3.88
CA THR A 326 -7.32 -1.93 -4.72
C THR A 326 -6.80 -3.17 -3.97
N ALA A 327 -5.77 -3.02 -3.11
CA ALA A 327 -5.05 -4.13 -2.49
C ALA A 327 -5.19 -4.10 -0.96
N THR A 328 -6.31 -4.62 -0.45
CA THR A 328 -6.73 -4.46 0.96
C THR A 328 -5.85 -5.17 2.00
N ASN A 329 -4.95 -6.06 1.58
CA ASN A 329 -3.96 -6.73 2.43
C ASN A 329 -2.52 -6.26 2.13
N THR A 330 -2.38 -5.01 1.69
CA THR A 330 -1.11 -4.37 1.35
C THR A 330 -0.94 -3.04 2.08
N ALA A 331 0.13 -2.92 2.88
CA ALA A 331 0.41 -1.74 3.71
C ALA A 331 1.52 -0.86 3.10
N MET A 332 1.47 0.45 3.34
CA MET A 332 2.46 1.44 2.90
C MET A 332 3.44 1.80 4.04
N LEU A 333 4.73 1.59 3.81
CA LEU A 333 5.83 1.92 4.71
C LEU A 333 6.62 3.13 4.21
N TRP A 334 6.63 4.20 5.01
CA TRP A 334 7.54 5.35 4.82
C TRP A 334 8.79 5.17 5.66
N ALA A 335 9.95 5.00 5.02
CA ALA A 335 11.20 4.67 5.69
C ALA A 335 12.40 5.50 5.18
N PRO A 336 12.72 6.64 5.82
CA PRO A 336 13.99 7.34 5.61
C PRO A 336 15.21 6.56 6.13
N ASN A 337 16.41 7.01 5.74
CA ASN A 337 17.66 6.63 6.40
C ASN A 337 17.88 7.47 7.67
N VAL A 338 18.60 6.94 8.66
CA VAL A 338 19.07 7.73 9.82
C VAL A 338 19.80 9.00 9.35
N ALA A 339 19.52 10.16 9.93
CA ALA A 339 19.94 11.47 9.40
C ALA A 339 21.35 11.90 9.79
N GLY A 340 22.30 10.96 9.80
CA GLY A 340 23.68 11.24 10.18
C GLY A 340 24.34 12.22 9.19
N SER A 341 24.55 13.48 9.59
CA SER A 341 25.11 14.54 8.74
C SER A 341 24.27 14.90 7.48
N TYR A 342 22.94 14.90 7.60
CA TYR A 342 22.08 15.55 6.59
C TYR A 342 22.16 17.08 6.67
N PRO A 343 22.14 17.80 5.53
CA PRO A 343 22.14 17.31 4.15
C PRO A 343 23.52 16.80 3.72
N TYR A 344 23.52 15.75 2.91
CA TYR A 344 24.74 15.01 2.60
C TYR A 344 25.58 15.65 1.47
N GLY A 345 26.90 15.54 1.59
CA GLY A 345 27.84 15.72 0.48
C GLY A 345 27.80 17.11 -0.18
N ASP A 346 27.57 17.13 -1.49
CA ASP A 346 27.56 18.36 -2.31
C ASP A 346 26.37 19.29 -2.01
N PHE A 347 25.42 18.85 -1.17
CA PHE A 347 24.26 19.63 -0.76
C PHE A 347 24.47 20.42 0.53
N GLU A 348 25.61 20.22 1.21
CA GLU A 348 25.94 20.97 2.42
C GLU A 348 26.29 22.43 2.10
N ASN A 349 25.68 23.35 2.84
CA ASN A 349 25.77 24.81 2.64
C ASN A 349 25.40 25.29 1.22
N ILE A 350 24.53 24.56 0.51
CA ILE A 350 24.08 24.95 -0.82
C ILE A 350 23.01 26.05 -0.71
N THR A 351 22.87 26.89 -1.73
CA THR A 351 21.79 27.90 -1.84
C THR A 351 20.78 27.47 -2.91
N MET A 352 19.58 28.07 -2.93
CA MET A 352 18.57 27.84 -3.99
C MET A 352 19.17 27.91 -5.40
N ALA A 353 20.06 28.88 -5.66
CA ALA A 353 20.69 29.02 -6.97
C ALA A 353 21.62 27.85 -7.29
N GLY A 354 22.37 27.35 -6.29
CA GLY A 354 23.21 26.17 -6.44
C GLY A 354 22.37 24.90 -6.64
N TYR A 355 21.32 24.72 -5.84
CA TYR A 355 20.41 23.58 -5.95
C TYR A 355 19.71 23.54 -7.30
N LEU A 356 19.15 24.64 -7.79
CA LEU A 356 18.54 24.66 -9.13
C LEU A 356 19.58 24.45 -10.25
N ALA A 357 20.82 24.92 -10.08
CA ALA A 357 21.88 24.70 -11.06
C ALA A 357 22.35 23.25 -11.15
N SER A 358 22.11 22.45 -10.11
CA SER A 358 22.42 21.02 -10.08
C SER A 358 21.44 20.17 -10.92
N ASN A 359 20.29 20.74 -11.31
CA ASN A 359 19.19 20.05 -11.98
C ASN A 359 18.65 18.83 -11.21
N PHE A 360 18.82 18.76 -9.89
CA PHE A 360 18.31 17.65 -9.08
C PHE A 360 16.82 17.76 -8.77
N GLY A 361 16.27 18.94 -8.54
CA GLY A 361 14.85 19.07 -8.21
C GLY A 361 14.30 20.44 -8.54
N THR A 362 13.09 20.69 -8.07
CA THR A 362 12.33 21.89 -8.39
C THR A 362 12.48 22.96 -7.32
N ARG A 363 11.97 24.17 -7.61
CA ARG A 363 11.85 25.21 -6.58
C ARG A 363 10.92 24.80 -5.43
N ALA A 364 9.93 23.94 -5.67
CA ALA A 364 9.04 23.44 -4.63
C ALA A 364 9.78 22.49 -3.68
N ASP A 365 10.65 21.64 -4.22
CA ASP A 365 11.52 20.76 -3.43
C ASP A 365 12.43 21.58 -2.51
N TRP A 366 13.07 22.62 -3.02
CA TRP A 366 13.93 23.51 -2.22
C TRP A 366 13.23 24.07 -0.98
N TYR A 367 12.03 24.63 -1.14
CA TYR A 367 11.34 25.28 -0.02
C TYR A 367 10.91 24.28 1.07
N LEU A 368 10.81 23.00 0.75
CA LEU A 368 10.59 21.96 1.75
C LEU A 368 11.91 21.58 2.42
N LEU A 369 13.01 21.48 1.67
CA LEU A 369 14.33 21.15 2.19
C LEU A 369 14.90 22.22 3.14
N ASP A 370 14.70 23.50 2.80
CA ASP A 370 15.07 24.68 3.60
C ASP A 370 14.03 24.88 4.72
N SER A 371 13.98 23.88 5.60
CA SER A 371 12.99 23.68 6.64
C SER A 371 12.99 24.79 7.69
N ASN A 372 14.14 25.43 7.90
CA ASN A 372 14.29 26.56 8.83
C ASN A 372 14.11 27.93 8.14
N GLY A 373 14.09 27.97 6.80
CA GLY A 373 13.81 29.15 5.98
C GLY A 373 14.92 30.20 5.97
N ASP A 374 16.16 29.82 6.27
CA ASP A 374 17.30 30.74 6.30
C ASP A 374 17.95 30.94 4.92
N GLY A 375 17.55 30.15 3.92
CA GLY A 375 18.01 30.23 2.54
C GLY A 375 19.25 29.40 2.22
N VAL A 376 19.70 28.53 3.14
CA VAL A 376 20.87 27.66 3.00
C VAL A 376 20.52 26.27 3.54
N LEU A 377 20.79 25.21 2.78
CA LEU A 377 20.69 23.85 3.36
C LEU A 377 21.94 23.56 4.16
N SER A 378 21.82 23.23 5.46
CA SER A 378 22.99 22.98 6.30
C SER A 378 22.82 21.86 7.32
N ASP A 379 23.94 21.22 7.67
CA ASP A 379 24.10 20.22 8.72
C ASP A 379 24.67 20.81 10.03
N ASP A 380 24.97 22.12 10.04
CA ASP A 380 25.46 22.85 11.22
C ASP A 380 24.38 22.91 12.29
N VAL A 381 24.64 22.30 13.45
CA VAL A 381 23.74 22.25 14.62
C VAL A 381 23.17 23.61 15.09
N SER A 382 23.68 24.75 14.63
CA SER A 382 23.11 26.07 14.91
C SER A 382 22.03 26.53 13.92
N VAL A 383 22.02 25.96 12.71
CA VAL A 383 21.16 26.34 11.56
C VAL A 383 20.80 25.10 10.71
N LYS A 384 20.69 23.93 11.34
CA LYS A 384 20.48 22.67 10.62
C LYS A 384 19.06 22.59 10.03
N ASP A 385 18.91 21.83 8.96
CA ASP A 385 17.59 21.51 8.40
C ASP A 385 17.05 20.17 8.88
N ASP A 386 15.72 20.09 8.98
CA ASP A 386 15.03 18.86 9.31
C ASP A 386 15.20 17.82 8.18
N PRO A 387 15.76 16.64 8.49
CA PRO A 387 16.06 15.61 7.51
C PRO A 387 14.87 14.71 7.14
N TYR A 388 13.74 14.81 7.85
CA TYR A 388 12.61 13.89 7.74
C TYR A 388 11.32 14.58 7.35
N ALA A 389 10.97 15.67 8.03
CA ALA A 389 9.72 16.41 7.85
C ALA A 389 9.45 16.79 6.38
N PRO A 390 10.45 17.20 5.57
CA PRO A 390 10.23 17.52 4.17
C PRO A 390 9.62 16.36 3.36
N PHE A 391 9.92 15.11 3.74
CA PHE A 391 9.55 13.92 2.99
C PHE A 391 8.31 13.19 3.52
N TYR A 392 7.77 13.57 4.69
CA TYR A 392 6.63 12.86 5.28
C TYR A 392 5.35 13.02 4.42
N PRO A 393 4.76 11.92 3.89
CA PRO A 393 3.60 12.01 2.99
C PRO A 393 2.29 12.39 3.71
N GLY A 394 2.15 12.17 5.01
CA GLY A 394 0.91 12.41 5.76
C GLY A 394 0.26 11.11 6.26
N ASP A 395 -0.51 11.21 7.33
CA ASP A 395 -0.99 10.05 8.12
C ASP A 395 -1.97 9.17 7.37
N ARG A 396 -2.69 9.75 6.41
CA ARG A 396 -3.64 9.02 5.57
C ARG A 396 -2.94 8.03 4.64
N TYR A 397 -1.70 8.33 4.25
CA TYR A 397 -0.98 7.59 3.21
C TYR A 397 0.01 6.59 3.80
N VAL A 398 0.46 6.83 5.03
CA VAL A 398 1.48 6.04 5.71
C VAL A 398 0.81 5.08 6.70
N ASP A 399 0.93 3.77 6.47
CA ASP A 399 0.48 2.77 7.44
C ASP A 399 1.57 2.51 8.49
N TRP A 400 2.83 2.43 8.04
CA TRP A 400 4.01 2.20 8.87
C TRP A 400 5.03 3.30 8.68
N VAL A 401 5.66 3.71 9.77
CA VAL A 401 6.90 4.50 9.69
C VAL A 401 8.09 3.58 9.85
N GLY A 402 9.25 3.96 9.33
CA GLY A 402 10.44 3.17 9.56
C GLY A 402 11.73 3.93 9.38
N MET A 403 12.83 3.27 9.68
CA MET A 403 14.16 3.86 9.55
C MET A 403 15.19 2.81 9.16
N THR A 404 15.94 3.06 8.08
CA THR A 404 17.16 2.31 7.82
C THR A 404 18.26 2.78 8.75
N ILE A 405 18.91 1.84 9.45
CA ILE A 405 19.99 2.15 10.40
C ILE A 405 20.98 0.99 10.50
N TYR A 406 22.26 1.30 10.28
CA TYR A 406 23.34 0.32 10.28
C TYR A 406 24.45 0.70 11.26
N HIS A 407 25.18 -0.30 11.74
CA HIS A 407 26.50 -0.07 12.30
C HIS A 407 27.58 -0.26 11.22
N TRP A 408 28.10 0.85 10.67
CA TRP A 408 29.17 0.83 9.65
C TRP A 408 30.61 0.76 10.22
N GLY A 409 30.79 1.04 11.51
CA GLY A 409 32.08 1.24 12.16
C GLY A 409 32.07 2.49 13.06
N SER A 410 33.25 3.03 13.38
CA SER A 410 33.34 4.23 14.24
C SER A 410 33.05 5.53 13.49
N TYR A 411 33.66 5.74 12.31
CA TYR A 411 33.44 6.94 11.48
C TYR A 411 33.83 6.72 10.01
N TYR A 412 33.24 7.51 9.11
CA TYR A 412 33.54 7.54 7.67
C TYR A 412 35.04 7.79 7.40
N PRO A 413 35.72 7.06 6.49
CA PRO A 413 35.18 6.22 5.44
C PRO A 413 35.10 4.73 5.79
N TRP A 414 34.72 4.37 7.03
CA TRP A 414 34.37 2.99 7.40
C TRP A 414 35.46 1.96 7.09
N TRP A 415 36.71 2.39 7.18
CA TRP A 415 37.83 1.59 6.68
C TRP A 415 38.20 0.40 7.56
N TYR A 416 37.83 0.50 8.85
CA TYR A 416 38.25 -0.42 9.88
C TYR A 416 37.07 -1.02 10.61
N ASN A 417 37.21 -2.29 10.97
CA ASN A 417 36.28 -2.96 11.85
C ASN A 417 36.28 -2.31 13.24
N ALA A 418 35.09 -2.03 13.77
CA ALA A 418 34.90 -1.57 15.13
C ALA A 418 33.59 -2.12 15.67
N TRP A 419 33.47 -2.21 17.00
CA TRP A 419 32.20 -2.51 17.64
C TRP A 419 31.39 -1.20 17.87
N PRO A 420 30.05 -1.28 17.93
CA PRO A 420 29.20 -0.10 18.15
C PRO A 420 29.40 0.53 19.52
N GLU A 421 29.30 1.86 19.58
CA GLU A 421 29.17 2.59 20.85
C GLU A 421 27.96 2.11 21.65
N GLU A 422 28.05 2.27 22.97
CA GLU A 422 26.95 1.95 23.88
C GLU A 422 25.70 2.79 23.53
N ARG A 423 24.54 2.13 23.42
CA ARG A 423 23.23 2.72 23.10
C ARG A 423 23.15 3.46 21.75
N LYS A 424 24.11 3.24 20.84
CA LYS A 424 24.16 3.88 19.51
C LYS A 424 22.83 3.84 18.77
N LEU A 425 22.19 2.68 18.67
CA LEU A 425 20.88 2.54 18.00
C LEU A 425 19.83 3.47 18.60
N PHE A 426 19.69 3.44 19.93
CA PHE A 426 18.70 4.22 20.65
C PHE A 426 18.96 5.72 20.50
N ASP A 427 20.21 6.13 20.71
CA ASP A 427 20.60 7.53 20.65
C ASP A 427 20.44 8.07 19.21
N GLN A 428 20.64 7.25 18.17
CA GLN A 428 20.42 7.67 16.78
C GLN A 428 18.92 7.78 16.41
N ILE A 429 18.08 6.84 16.86
CA ILE A 429 16.63 6.91 16.63
C ILE A 429 16.01 8.13 17.33
N THR A 430 16.49 8.45 18.53
CA THR A 430 15.93 9.52 19.37
C THR A 430 16.59 10.88 19.17
N GLY A 431 17.51 11.01 18.20
CA GLY A 431 18.22 12.27 17.96
C GLY A 431 19.07 12.72 19.15
N ASN A 432 19.64 11.80 19.91
CA ASN A 432 20.51 12.05 21.06
C ASN A 432 21.97 11.61 20.84
N TYR A 433 22.29 11.10 19.65
CA TYR A 433 23.59 10.53 19.36
C TYR A 433 24.65 11.62 19.20
N ALA A 434 25.66 11.60 20.06
CA ALA A 434 26.89 12.38 19.93
C ALA A 434 28.08 11.45 20.12
N GLY A 435 28.60 10.90 19.02
CA GLY A 435 29.56 9.80 19.03
C GLY A 435 30.72 9.99 18.05
N TYR A 436 31.43 8.91 17.74
CA TYR A 436 32.56 8.99 16.80
C TYR A 436 32.09 9.32 15.37
N ASN A 437 30.86 8.94 15.04
CA ASN A 437 30.23 9.21 13.75
C ASN A 437 29.55 10.58 13.63
N GLY A 438 29.89 11.55 14.50
CA GLY A 438 29.28 12.88 14.46
C GLY A 438 28.27 13.13 15.56
N ASP A 439 27.64 14.30 15.48
CA ASP A 439 26.69 14.84 16.46
C ASP A 439 25.32 15.04 15.80
N ASP A 440 24.41 14.13 16.12
CA ASP A 440 23.03 14.08 15.67
C ASP A 440 22.06 14.63 16.74
N THR A 441 22.56 15.30 17.80
CA THR A 441 21.72 15.80 18.92
C THR A 441 20.70 16.87 18.53
N TRP A 442 20.79 17.37 17.30
CA TRP A 442 19.85 18.31 16.72
C TRP A 442 18.74 17.62 15.91
N ASN A 443 18.95 16.38 15.49
CA ASN A 443 17.95 15.65 14.71
C ASN A 443 16.70 15.46 15.58
N PRO A 444 15.49 15.53 14.98
CA PRO A 444 14.27 15.25 15.72
C PRO A 444 14.29 13.82 16.27
N ASP A 445 13.64 13.62 17.43
CA ASP A 445 13.39 12.29 17.98
C ASP A 445 12.38 11.58 17.07
N PHE A 446 12.90 10.79 16.14
CA PHE A 446 12.10 10.16 15.10
C PHE A 446 11.01 9.26 15.68
N TYR A 447 11.33 8.53 16.76
CA TYR A 447 10.35 7.66 17.40
C TYR A 447 9.24 8.48 18.07
N ALA A 448 9.60 9.48 18.86
CA ALA A 448 8.61 10.31 19.55
C ALA A 448 7.75 11.10 18.57
N GLU A 449 8.34 11.59 17.48
CA GLU A 449 7.66 12.36 16.46
C GLU A 449 6.83 11.45 15.56
N TYR A 450 7.45 10.59 14.74
CA TYR A 450 6.78 9.86 13.65
C TYR A 450 6.08 8.58 14.07
N ALA A 451 6.58 7.85 15.08
CA ALA A 451 5.89 6.66 15.57
C ALA A 451 4.82 7.04 16.60
N ALA A 452 5.24 7.58 17.75
CA ALA A 452 4.32 7.91 18.84
C ALA A 452 3.42 9.11 18.52
N GLY A 453 3.95 10.17 17.93
CA GLY A 453 3.21 11.40 17.65
C GLY A 453 2.15 11.24 16.54
N HIS A 454 2.38 10.34 15.59
CA HIS A 454 1.41 10.01 14.52
C HIS A 454 0.64 8.69 14.78
N ASN A 455 0.89 8.02 15.91
CA ASN A 455 0.30 6.73 16.27
C ASN A 455 0.48 5.67 15.16
N LYS A 456 1.72 5.49 14.71
CA LYS A 456 2.09 4.54 13.66
C LYS A 456 3.04 3.48 14.21
N PRO A 457 2.89 2.20 13.84
CA PRO A 457 3.92 1.22 14.12
C PRO A 457 5.20 1.60 13.37
N MET A 458 6.32 1.40 14.05
CA MET A 458 7.66 1.60 13.52
C MET A 458 8.25 0.26 13.07
N MET A 459 8.92 0.27 11.92
CA MET A 459 9.77 -0.81 11.45
C MET A 459 11.22 -0.33 11.30
N ILE A 460 12.19 -1.19 11.59
CA ILE A 460 13.56 -1.05 11.08
C ILE A 460 13.65 -1.97 9.85
N PRO A 461 13.33 -1.48 8.62
CA PRO A 461 13.27 -2.33 7.44
C PRO A 461 14.64 -2.82 6.97
N GLU A 462 15.70 -2.19 7.48
CA GLU A 462 17.08 -2.54 7.20
C GLU A 462 17.99 -2.20 8.39
N THR A 463 18.67 -3.23 8.91
CA THR A 463 19.79 -3.07 9.83
C THR A 463 20.77 -4.21 9.73
N ALA A 464 22.06 -3.94 9.95
CA ALA A 464 23.10 -4.94 10.15
C ALA A 464 24.34 -4.28 10.78
N ALA A 465 25.33 -5.10 11.12
CA ALA A 465 26.63 -4.64 11.58
C ALA A 465 27.75 -5.03 10.61
N TYR A 466 28.53 -4.02 10.24
CA TYR A 466 29.64 -4.09 9.32
C TYR A 466 30.74 -5.01 9.84
N TYR A 467 31.17 -5.94 8.99
CA TYR A 467 32.38 -6.70 9.21
C TYR A 467 33.11 -6.90 7.88
N ARG A 468 34.33 -6.41 7.80
CA ARG A 468 35.22 -6.59 6.66
C ARG A 468 36.26 -7.68 6.98
N PRO A 469 36.22 -8.85 6.34
CA PRO A 469 37.20 -9.92 6.60
C PRO A 469 38.65 -9.53 6.28
N SER A 470 38.83 -8.62 5.32
CA SER A 470 40.12 -8.10 4.84
C SER A 470 40.59 -6.83 5.58
N ASP A 471 40.04 -6.57 6.76
CA ASP A 471 40.34 -5.39 7.60
C ASP A 471 41.85 -5.09 7.72
N PRO A 472 42.30 -3.87 7.33
CA PRO A 472 43.69 -3.47 7.48
C PRO A 472 44.00 -3.04 8.92
N THR A 473 45.29 -2.99 9.27
CA THR A 473 45.69 -2.51 10.60
C THR A 473 45.32 -1.03 10.78
N PRO A 474 44.57 -0.68 11.84
CA PRO A 474 44.14 0.70 12.09
C PRO A 474 45.28 1.60 12.60
N PRO A 475 45.13 2.93 12.50
CA PRO A 475 46.00 3.86 13.20
C PRO A 475 45.89 3.63 14.71
N ALA A 476 46.99 3.86 15.43
CA ALA A 476 47.01 3.73 16.89
C ALA A 476 45.96 4.65 17.53
N GLY A 477 45.11 4.08 18.38
CA GLY A 477 44.03 4.82 19.05
C GLY A 477 42.72 4.91 18.24
N TYR A 478 42.57 4.15 17.14
CA TYR A 478 41.26 4.03 16.49
C TYR A 478 40.21 3.52 17.49
N PRO A 479 39.08 4.24 17.66
CA PRO A 479 38.09 3.88 18.66
C PRO A 479 37.46 2.51 18.40
N ASN A 480 37.16 1.79 19.48
CA ASN A 480 36.39 0.54 19.45
C ASN A 480 36.90 -0.53 18.47
N TYR A 481 38.18 -0.47 18.10
CA TYR A 481 38.74 -1.40 17.12
C TYR A 481 38.69 -2.86 17.61
N THR A 482 38.22 -3.73 16.74
CA THR A 482 38.37 -5.18 16.85
C THR A 482 38.28 -5.80 15.47
N ASN A 483 38.93 -6.94 15.25
CA ASN A 483 38.72 -7.75 14.04
C ASN A 483 37.98 -9.06 14.33
N ASP A 484 37.33 -9.13 15.49
CA ASP A 484 36.48 -10.24 15.90
C ASP A 484 35.03 -9.96 15.47
N GLU A 485 34.57 -10.69 14.45
CA GLU A 485 33.22 -10.55 13.90
C GLU A 485 32.13 -10.75 14.96
N LEU A 486 32.31 -11.72 15.88
CA LEU A 486 31.34 -12.00 16.93
C LEU A 486 31.20 -10.79 17.85
N VAL A 487 32.30 -10.18 18.27
CA VAL A 487 32.27 -9.02 19.18
C VAL A 487 31.50 -7.85 18.56
N ILE A 488 31.67 -7.61 17.26
CA ILE A 488 31.00 -6.51 16.55
C ILE A 488 29.50 -6.79 16.45
N LYS A 489 29.14 -7.96 15.90
CA LYS A 489 27.74 -8.33 15.65
C LYS A 489 26.97 -8.57 16.93
N GLN A 490 27.56 -9.21 17.95
CA GLN A 490 26.92 -9.42 19.24
C GLN A 490 26.51 -8.11 19.91
N ARG A 491 27.37 -7.07 19.88
CA ARG A 491 27.02 -5.79 20.50
C ARG A 491 25.92 -5.05 19.76
N TRP A 492 25.86 -5.16 18.43
CA TRP A 492 24.77 -4.57 17.65
C TRP A 492 23.47 -5.34 17.82
N LEU A 493 23.53 -6.68 17.74
CA LEU A 493 22.40 -7.56 18.00
C LEU A 493 21.81 -7.33 19.39
N GLU A 494 22.65 -7.10 20.40
CA GLU A 494 22.18 -6.70 21.72
C GLU A 494 21.41 -5.38 21.68
N GLN A 495 21.88 -4.35 20.96
CA GLN A 495 21.13 -3.09 20.85
C GLN A 495 19.81 -3.24 20.10
N VAL A 496 19.78 -4.05 19.04
CA VAL A 496 18.61 -4.22 18.17
C VAL A 496 17.54 -5.13 18.78
N TYR A 497 17.92 -6.15 19.57
CA TYR A 497 17.02 -7.21 20.03
C TYR A 497 16.94 -7.35 21.57
N ASN A 498 17.40 -6.37 22.36
CA ASN A 498 17.36 -6.47 23.83
C ASN A 498 15.96 -6.24 24.41
N VAL A 499 15.45 -7.26 25.10
CA VAL A 499 14.14 -7.25 25.80
C VAL A 499 14.24 -7.74 27.25
N TYR A 500 15.46 -7.72 27.83
CA TYR A 500 15.77 -8.28 29.15
C TYR A 500 15.98 -7.20 30.23
N GLY A 501 15.59 -5.96 29.96
CA GLY A 501 15.87 -4.78 30.76
C GLY A 501 17.09 -3.99 30.28
N ASP A 502 17.16 -2.74 30.72
CA ASP A 502 18.26 -1.84 30.40
C ASP A 502 19.60 -2.33 30.95
N ASN A 503 20.64 -2.20 30.14
CA ASN A 503 22.02 -2.46 30.55
C ASN A 503 22.96 -1.36 30.01
N SER A 504 24.27 -1.49 30.24
CA SER A 504 25.22 -0.46 29.83
C SER A 504 25.38 -0.36 28.31
N ASN A 505 25.22 -1.46 27.57
CA ASN A 505 25.37 -1.49 26.12
C ASN A 505 24.07 -1.16 25.37
N ALA A 506 22.91 -1.57 25.89
CA ALA A 506 21.61 -1.47 25.22
C ALA A 506 20.48 -1.16 26.20
N LEU A 507 19.45 -0.47 25.69
CA LEU A 507 18.17 -0.30 26.38
C LEU A 507 17.20 -1.42 25.99
N ASP A 508 16.18 -1.63 26.80
CA ASP A 508 15.10 -2.57 26.51
C ASP A 508 14.16 -1.98 25.45
N ILE A 509 14.17 -2.53 24.24
CA ILE A 509 13.39 -1.98 23.13
C ILE A 509 11.88 -2.08 23.39
N ALA A 510 11.42 -3.05 24.18
CA ALA A 510 10.00 -3.20 24.46
C ALA A 510 9.48 -2.11 25.41
N ASP A 511 10.35 -1.64 26.31
CA ASP A 511 9.99 -0.61 27.29
C ASP A 511 10.15 0.81 26.70
N HIS A 512 11.15 1.02 25.85
CA HIS A 512 11.45 2.35 25.30
C HIS A 512 10.92 2.59 23.89
N PHE A 513 10.71 1.54 23.09
CA PHE A 513 10.10 1.61 21.75
C PHE A 513 8.91 0.65 21.60
N PRO A 514 7.82 0.78 22.38
CA PRO A 514 6.66 -0.13 22.31
C PRO A 514 5.93 -0.15 20.96
N LEU A 515 6.10 0.88 20.11
CA LEU A 515 5.60 0.92 18.74
C LEU A 515 6.61 0.38 17.72
N LEU A 516 7.81 -0.04 18.12
CA LEU A 516 8.67 -0.83 17.24
C LEU A 516 8.02 -2.20 17.09
N LYS A 517 7.54 -2.49 15.88
CA LYS A 517 6.75 -3.68 15.53
C LYS A 517 7.36 -4.52 14.42
N GLY A 518 8.45 -4.07 13.79
CA GLY A 518 9.17 -4.87 12.79
C GLY A 518 10.67 -4.58 12.76
N ILE A 519 11.49 -5.62 12.58
CA ILE A 519 12.95 -5.50 12.45
C ILE A 519 13.42 -6.48 11.38
N ASN A 520 14.12 -5.99 10.36
CA ASN A 520 14.67 -6.80 9.29
C ASN A 520 16.19 -6.72 9.23
N TRP A 521 16.84 -7.87 9.35
CA TRP A 521 18.30 -7.95 9.26
C TRP A 521 18.77 -7.97 7.80
N PHE A 522 19.75 -7.15 7.44
CA PHE A 522 20.33 -7.15 6.11
C PHE A 522 21.36 -8.29 5.95
N ASN A 523 20.98 -9.37 5.26
CA ASN A 523 21.78 -10.61 5.23
C ASN A 523 22.48 -10.83 3.89
N HIS A 524 23.39 -9.92 3.53
CA HIS A 524 24.20 -10.00 2.31
C HIS A 524 25.71 -10.12 2.60
N TYR A 525 26.42 -10.83 1.71
CA TYR A 525 27.87 -10.74 1.60
C TYR A 525 28.20 -10.14 0.25
N LYS A 526 28.58 -8.86 0.22
CA LYS A 526 28.71 -8.07 -1.02
C LYS A 526 29.87 -7.08 -0.94
N GLN A 527 30.25 -6.54 -2.09
CA GLN A 527 31.17 -5.40 -2.15
C GLN A 527 30.40 -4.12 -1.85
N GLU A 528 31.00 -3.23 -1.04
CA GLU A 528 30.44 -1.92 -0.71
C GLU A 528 31.36 -0.80 -1.19
N ALA A 529 30.79 0.22 -1.83
CA ALA A 529 31.56 1.36 -2.32
C ALA A 529 32.21 2.13 -1.16
N GLU A 530 31.48 2.23 -0.05
CA GLU A 530 31.85 2.81 1.24
C GLU A 530 33.05 2.08 1.87
N ALA A 531 33.22 0.80 1.56
CA ALA A 531 34.37 -0.02 1.95
C ALA A 531 35.48 -0.05 0.87
N GLN A 532 35.50 0.95 -0.03
CA GLN A 532 36.38 1.03 -1.21
C GLN A 532 36.27 -0.19 -2.13
N ASN A 533 35.04 -0.66 -2.34
CA ASN A 533 34.68 -1.84 -3.14
C ASN A 533 35.28 -3.16 -2.61
N ASP A 534 35.58 -3.23 -1.32
CA ASP A 534 35.96 -4.48 -0.67
C ASP A 534 34.73 -5.25 -0.17
N TRP A 535 34.92 -6.55 0.08
CA TRP A 535 33.87 -7.44 0.57
C TRP A 535 33.52 -7.15 2.02
N VAL A 536 32.24 -6.88 2.28
CA VAL A 536 31.65 -6.67 3.60
C VAL A 536 30.64 -7.78 3.86
N ASN A 537 30.76 -8.39 5.04
CA ASN A 537 29.91 -9.46 5.50
C ASN A 537 28.87 -8.96 6.50
N TRP A 538 27.67 -8.69 6.01
CA TRP A 538 26.52 -8.32 6.81
C TRP A 538 25.77 -9.53 7.38
N THR A 539 26.07 -10.74 6.91
CA THR A 539 25.27 -11.93 7.22
C THR A 539 25.34 -12.37 8.68
N VAL A 540 24.25 -12.90 9.23
CA VAL A 540 24.26 -13.64 10.51
C VAL A 540 24.53 -15.14 10.31
N THR A 541 24.44 -15.64 9.08
CA THR A 541 24.49 -17.07 8.77
C THR A 541 25.89 -17.60 8.44
N SER A 542 26.85 -16.76 8.09
CA SER A 542 28.19 -17.22 7.68
C SER A 542 29.09 -17.66 8.84
N ASN A 543 28.81 -17.20 10.06
CA ASN A 543 29.63 -17.45 11.25
C ASN A 543 28.75 -18.14 12.32
N ALA A 544 29.17 -19.32 12.77
CA ALA A 544 28.37 -20.15 13.67
C ALA A 544 28.15 -19.52 15.05
N ASP A 545 29.11 -18.75 15.56
CA ASP A 545 28.98 -18.09 16.86
C ASP A 545 28.03 -16.89 16.76
N VAL A 546 28.11 -16.12 15.65
CA VAL A 546 27.16 -15.03 15.35
C VAL A 546 25.75 -15.56 15.17
N LEU A 547 25.60 -16.68 14.46
CA LEU A 547 24.32 -17.34 14.24
C LEU A 547 23.69 -17.81 15.57
N SER A 548 24.51 -18.33 16.49
CA SER A 548 24.06 -18.72 17.83
C SER A 548 23.60 -17.51 18.63
N GLU A 549 24.36 -16.41 18.60
CA GLU A 549 23.98 -15.16 19.27
C GLU A 549 22.66 -14.61 18.71
N TYR A 550 22.50 -14.60 17.38
CA TYR A 550 21.26 -14.17 16.73
C TYR A 550 20.06 -14.99 17.20
N TYR A 551 20.18 -16.33 17.20
CA TYR A 551 19.13 -17.23 17.69
C TYR A 551 18.78 -16.97 19.16
N ASP A 552 19.79 -16.80 20.03
CA ASP A 552 19.58 -16.56 21.46
C ASP A 552 18.86 -15.23 21.73
N ARG A 553 19.06 -14.21 20.89
CA ARG A 553 18.33 -12.94 20.96
C ARG A 553 16.89 -13.07 20.50
N LEU A 554 16.64 -13.76 19.39
CA LEU A 554 15.29 -14.00 18.89
C LEU A 554 14.47 -14.84 19.87
N ASN A 555 15.09 -15.86 20.47
CA ASN A 555 14.44 -16.75 21.43
C ASN A 555 14.23 -16.12 22.83
N SER A 556 14.44 -14.81 22.95
CA SER A 556 14.21 -14.06 24.17
C SER A 556 12.73 -14.03 24.58
N MET A 557 12.51 -14.00 25.90
CA MET A 557 11.17 -13.99 26.49
C MET A 557 10.96 -12.71 27.30
N LYS A 558 9.87 -11.99 27.04
CA LYS A 558 9.40 -10.86 27.86
C LYS A 558 8.10 -11.28 28.55
N ASN A 559 8.02 -11.08 29.86
CA ASN A 559 6.84 -11.43 30.68
C ASN A 559 6.35 -12.89 30.50
N GLY A 560 7.27 -13.83 30.27
CA GLY A 560 6.95 -15.26 30.10
C GLY A 560 6.37 -15.64 28.73
N ARG A 561 6.39 -14.73 27.76
CA ARG A 561 6.03 -14.97 26.35
C ARG A 561 7.17 -14.57 25.42
N ARG A 562 7.15 -15.13 24.21
CA ARG A 562 8.07 -14.77 23.13
C ARG A 562 7.75 -13.33 22.70
N TYR A 563 8.78 -12.50 22.55
CA TYR A 563 8.58 -11.10 22.12
C TYR A 563 8.74 -10.93 20.61
N PHE A 564 9.66 -11.67 20.01
CA PHE A 564 9.87 -11.73 18.56
C PHE A 564 8.98 -12.80 17.95
N LEU A 565 8.20 -12.46 16.93
CA LEU A 565 7.14 -13.32 16.42
C LEU A 565 7.65 -14.33 15.39
N HIS A 566 7.07 -15.53 15.40
CA HIS A 566 7.15 -16.50 14.31
C HIS A 566 6.05 -16.22 13.28
N ALA A 567 6.24 -16.71 12.05
CA ALA A 567 5.18 -16.70 11.04
C ALA A 567 3.87 -17.33 11.55
N ASP A 568 3.95 -18.44 12.30
CA ASP A 568 2.78 -19.12 12.87
C ASP A 568 2.03 -18.30 13.93
N ASP A 569 2.72 -17.36 14.61
CA ASP A 569 2.07 -16.44 15.56
C ASP A 569 1.11 -15.47 14.84
N LEU A 570 1.24 -15.35 13.51
CA LEU A 570 0.43 -14.50 12.66
C LEU A 570 -0.72 -15.25 11.98
N ALA A 571 -0.96 -16.52 12.32
CA ALA A 571 -2.10 -17.28 11.81
C ALA A 571 -3.46 -16.59 12.09
N GLY A 572 -3.52 -15.70 13.10
CA GLY A 572 -4.66 -14.82 13.38
C GLY A 572 -4.65 -13.44 12.70
N TYR A 573 -3.54 -13.00 12.08
CA TYR A 573 -3.41 -11.71 11.37
C TYR A 573 -3.47 -11.87 9.86
N VAL A 574 -2.88 -12.96 9.37
CA VAL A 574 -2.74 -13.27 7.94
C VAL A 574 -3.93 -14.11 7.46
N TYR A 575 -4.66 -14.76 8.37
CA TYR A 575 -5.67 -15.76 8.01
C TYR A 575 -6.88 -15.84 8.97
N SER A 576 -7.29 -14.73 9.60
CA SER A 576 -8.34 -14.76 10.62
C SER A 576 -9.68 -15.34 10.13
N TRP A 577 -9.88 -16.63 10.40
CA TRP A 577 -11.17 -17.26 10.62
C TRP A 577 -11.29 -17.56 12.11
N ASN A 578 -12.16 -16.85 12.81
CA ASN A 578 -12.49 -17.18 14.20
C ASN A 578 -13.34 -18.46 14.20
N CYS A 579 -12.81 -19.57 14.72
CA CYS A 579 -13.59 -20.79 15.01
C CYS A 579 -13.52 -21.05 16.52
N SER A 580 -14.65 -20.97 17.24
CA SER A 580 -14.73 -21.43 18.63
C SER A 580 -15.23 -22.88 18.68
N LEU A 581 -14.41 -23.81 19.17
CA LEU A 581 -14.80 -25.22 19.32
C LEU A 581 -15.42 -25.48 20.70
N GLU A 582 -16.75 -25.65 20.77
CA GLU A 582 -17.41 -26.30 21.91
C GLU A 582 -17.95 -27.68 21.48
N GLY A 583 -17.26 -28.75 21.86
CA GLY A 583 -17.74 -30.12 21.59
C GLY A 583 -18.79 -30.57 22.60
N TRP A 584 -20.01 -30.88 22.16
CA TRP A 584 -21.00 -31.61 22.96
C TRP A 584 -20.99 -33.11 22.62
N THR A 585 -21.02 -33.94 23.65
CA THR A 585 -21.16 -35.40 23.52
C THR A 585 -22.45 -35.85 24.19
N ASN A 586 -23.25 -36.68 23.50
CA ASN A 586 -24.34 -37.42 24.13
C ASN A 586 -23.75 -38.64 24.87
N GLY A 587 -23.02 -38.39 25.98
CA GLY A 587 -22.39 -39.40 26.83
C GLY A 587 -20.89 -39.17 27.05
N PRO A 588 -20.28 -39.70 28.12
CA PRO A 588 -18.88 -39.42 28.46
C PRO A 588 -17.94 -39.95 27.36
N PRO A 589 -17.02 -39.16 26.77
CA PRO A 589 -16.27 -39.61 25.59
C PRO A 589 -14.92 -40.27 25.94
N PRO A 590 -14.53 -41.32 25.19
CA PRO A 590 -13.18 -41.91 25.20
C PRO A 590 -12.24 -41.28 24.13
N PHE A 591 -12.37 -39.98 23.86
CA PHE A 591 -11.61 -39.28 22.82
C PHE A 591 -11.45 -37.79 23.16
N HIS A 592 -10.42 -37.13 22.59
CA HIS A 592 -10.18 -35.70 22.70
C HIS A 592 -10.02 -35.06 21.31
N VAL A 593 -10.55 -33.86 21.13
CA VAL A 593 -10.41 -33.06 19.90
C VAL A 593 -9.39 -31.96 20.18
N ALA A 594 -8.39 -31.79 19.31
CA ALA A 594 -7.46 -30.67 19.41
C ALA A 594 -7.39 -29.92 18.07
N VAL A 595 -7.21 -28.61 18.13
CA VAL A 595 -6.87 -27.81 16.96
C VAL A 595 -5.37 -27.95 16.74
N ASP A 596 -4.96 -28.40 15.54
CA ASP A 596 -3.56 -28.57 15.15
C ASP A 596 -3.20 -27.42 14.20
N THR A 597 -2.43 -26.47 14.71
CA THR A 597 -1.93 -25.31 13.96
C THR A 597 -0.59 -25.59 13.26
N SER A 598 -0.05 -26.81 13.36
CA SER A 598 1.27 -27.16 12.80
C SER A 598 1.26 -27.54 11.32
N PHE A 599 0.10 -27.53 10.66
CA PHE A 599 -0.03 -27.76 9.23
C PHE A 599 -0.09 -26.43 8.47
N ALA A 600 1.08 -25.95 8.03
CA ALA A 600 1.25 -24.75 7.23
C ALA A 600 0.90 -24.97 5.74
N TRP A 601 -0.37 -25.22 5.44
CA TRP A 601 -0.91 -25.05 4.09
C TRP A 601 -2.06 -24.04 4.13
N HIS A 602 -1.91 -22.93 3.40
CA HIS A 602 -2.89 -21.84 3.28
C HIS A 602 -3.35 -21.15 4.57
N GLY A 603 -2.53 -21.18 5.63
CA GLY A 603 -2.81 -20.37 6.82
C GLY A 603 -4.06 -20.77 7.62
N ARG A 604 -4.56 -21.99 7.45
CA ARG A 604 -5.82 -22.45 8.05
C ARG A 604 -5.54 -23.41 9.21
N ALA A 605 -6.25 -23.24 10.32
CA ALA A 605 -6.20 -24.18 11.44
C ALA A 605 -6.90 -25.50 11.08
N ALA A 606 -6.23 -26.65 11.26
CA ALA A 606 -6.83 -27.96 11.05
C ALA A 606 -7.44 -28.51 12.35
N VAL A 607 -8.64 -29.07 12.32
CA VAL A 607 -9.20 -29.77 13.49
C VAL A 607 -8.76 -31.22 13.47
N ARG A 608 -8.03 -31.65 14.52
CA ARG A 608 -7.58 -33.03 14.71
C ARG A 608 -8.40 -33.73 15.78
N ILE A 609 -8.97 -34.88 15.43
CA ILE A 609 -9.73 -35.71 16.37
C ILE A 609 -8.84 -36.90 16.80
N TYR A 610 -8.57 -37.01 18.10
CA TYR A 610 -7.78 -38.10 18.70
C TYR A 610 -8.68 -39.04 19.50
N TYR A 611 -8.48 -40.35 19.41
CA TYR A 611 -9.17 -41.34 20.25
C TYR A 611 -8.21 -41.91 21.30
N ASP A 612 -8.64 -41.97 22.56
CA ASP A 612 -7.83 -42.46 23.68
C ASP A 612 -7.89 -43.99 23.86
N ASP A 613 -8.83 -44.68 23.21
CA ASP A 613 -9.02 -46.13 23.35
C ASP A 613 -9.17 -46.86 22.00
N THR A 614 -8.69 -48.10 21.96
CA THR A 614 -8.55 -48.95 20.76
C THR A 614 -9.85 -49.55 20.24
N SER A 615 -11.01 -49.26 20.84
CA SER A 615 -12.29 -49.85 20.45
C SER A 615 -13.52 -49.02 20.89
N PRO A 616 -13.83 -47.87 20.26
CA PRO A 616 -15.07 -47.16 20.53
C PRO A 616 -16.29 -47.98 20.02
N PRO A 617 -17.35 -48.17 20.84
CA PRO A 617 -18.41 -49.13 20.55
C PRO A 617 -19.47 -48.68 19.52
N TYR A 618 -19.46 -47.43 19.03
CA TYR A 618 -20.44 -46.92 18.06
C TYR A 618 -19.82 -45.84 17.17
N GLY A 619 -20.36 -45.64 15.96
CA GLY A 619 -19.90 -44.61 15.03
C GLY A 619 -19.82 -43.25 15.72
N SER A 620 -18.67 -42.60 15.60
CA SER A 620 -18.41 -41.32 16.25
C SER A 620 -18.96 -40.20 15.36
N ASN A 621 -19.83 -39.37 15.91
CA ASN A 621 -20.22 -38.11 15.29
C ASN A 621 -19.43 -37.01 15.98
N VAL A 622 -18.61 -36.29 15.22
CA VAL A 622 -17.98 -35.06 15.70
C VAL A 622 -18.72 -33.88 15.09
N MET A 623 -19.23 -33.01 15.95
CA MET A 623 -19.89 -31.76 15.58
C MET A 623 -18.93 -30.61 15.84
N MET A 624 -18.67 -29.81 14.81
CA MET A 624 -17.91 -28.56 14.94
C MET A 624 -18.89 -27.40 14.86
N ASP A 625 -18.89 -26.52 15.87
CA ASP A 625 -19.69 -25.30 15.85
C ASP A 625 -19.03 -24.26 14.94
N LEU A 626 -19.76 -23.82 13.93
CA LEU A 626 -19.32 -22.86 12.93
C LEU A 626 -20.03 -21.51 13.11
N SER A 627 -20.69 -21.27 14.23
CA SER A 627 -21.44 -20.03 14.52
C SER A 627 -20.58 -18.76 14.52
N ALA A 628 -19.26 -18.88 14.65
CA ALA A 628 -18.35 -17.75 14.47
C ALA A 628 -18.18 -17.33 12.98
N MET A 629 -18.67 -18.14 12.02
CA MET A 629 -18.86 -17.75 10.61
C MET A 629 -20.12 -16.87 10.40
N GLN A 630 -20.76 -16.39 11.48
CA GLN A 630 -21.95 -15.54 11.42
C GLN A 630 -21.65 -14.14 10.86
N ASP A 631 -21.68 -14.04 9.54
CA ASP A 631 -22.40 -12.96 8.88
C ASP A 631 -23.52 -13.54 8.00
N ALA A 632 -24.35 -14.39 8.60
CA ALA A 632 -25.50 -15.06 7.98
C ALA A 632 -26.44 -14.13 7.17
N ARG A 633 -26.35 -12.81 7.36
CA ARG A 633 -27.15 -11.80 6.66
C ARG A 633 -26.72 -11.56 5.20
N SER A 634 -25.59 -12.11 4.76
CA SER A 634 -25.08 -11.99 3.37
C SER A 634 -25.03 -13.31 2.60
N TRP A 635 -25.50 -14.42 3.18
CA TRP A 635 -25.34 -15.74 2.57
C TRP A 635 -26.19 -15.97 1.32
N SER A 636 -27.12 -15.05 1.02
CA SER A 636 -27.87 -15.04 -0.24
C SER A 636 -26.98 -14.92 -1.50
N ASN A 637 -25.74 -14.46 -1.34
CA ASN A 637 -24.81 -14.21 -2.45
C ASN A 637 -23.82 -15.37 -2.69
N TYR A 638 -23.89 -16.44 -1.91
CA TYR A 638 -23.02 -17.60 -2.08
C TYR A 638 -23.86 -18.82 -2.45
N ASN A 639 -23.36 -19.71 -3.31
CA ASN A 639 -24.12 -20.88 -3.80
C ASN A 639 -23.49 -22.23 -3.44
N ALA A 640 -22.32 -22.23 -2.81
CA ALA A 640 -21.65 -23.42 -2.35
C ALA A 640 -20.79 -23.14 -1.11
N VAL A 641 -20.61 -24.17 -0.29
CA VAL A 641 -19.61 -24.18 0.77
C VAL A 641 -18.58 -25.25 0.45
N TYR A 642 -17.31 -24.90 0.55
CA TYR A 642 -16.21 -25.83 0.32
C TYR A 642 -15.65 -26.29 1.65
N LEU A 643 -15.07 -27.49 1.69
CA LEU A 643 -14.31 -28.01 2.82
C LEU A 643 -13.10 -28.75 2.27
N HIS A 644 -11.91 -28.46 2.77
CA HIS A 644 -10.78 -29.33 2.49
C HIS A 644 -10.75 -30.46 3.50
N ALA A 645 -10.62 -31.68 2.99
CA ALA A 645 -10.61 -32.87 3.83
C ALA A 645 -9.52 -33.83 3.39
N LEU A 646 -8.77 -34.35 4.36
CA LEU A 646 -7.84 -35.46 4.15
C LEU A 646 -8.30 -36.65 4.98
N VAL A 647 -8.51 -37.77 4.28
CA VAL A 647 -8.86 -39.05 4.90
C VAL A 647 -7.68 -40.00 4.72
N PRO A 648 -6.99 -40.40 5.80
CA PRO A 648 -5.88 -41.33 5.70
C PRO A 648 -6.29 -42.69 5.13
N THR A 649 -5.32 -43.37 4.51
CA THR A 649 -5.52 -44.69 3.88
C THR A 649 -5.94 -45.80 4.85
N ASN A 650 -5.77 -45.61 6.17
CA ASN A 650 -6.21 -46.56 7.20
C ASN A 650 -7.68 -46.36 7.63
N VAL A 651 -8.39 -45.39 7.08
CA VAL A 651 -9.83 -45.16 7.29
C VAL A 651 -10.59 -45.74 6.12
N SER A 652 -11.64 -46.55 6.33
CA SER A 652 -12.32 -47.19 5.19
C SER A 652 -13.29 -46.27 4.44
N TRP A 653 -13.82 -45.25 5.11
CA TRP A 653 -14.69 -44.22 4.55
C TRP A 653 -14.79 -43.04 5.52
N ALA A 654 -15.11 -41.85 5.03
CA ALA A 654 -15.56 -40.73 5.86
C ALA A 654 -16.66 -39.99 5.11
N SER A 655 -17.76 -39.66 5.79
CA SER A 655 -18.79 -38.79 5.24
C SER A 655 -18.90 -37.51 6.05
N TYR A 656 -19.09 -36.41 5.34
CA TYR A 656 -19.16 -35.06 5.87
C TYR A 656 -20.57 -34.53 5.59
N ARG A 657 -21.20 -33.93 6.60
CA ARG A 657 -22.52 -33.33 6.47
C ARG A 657 -22.49 -31.91 7.00
N LEU A 658 -23.03 -31.00 6.21
CA LEU A 658 -23.31 -29.65 6.66
C LEU A 658 -24.70 -29.64 7.28
N ILE A 659 -24.81 -29.19 8.53
CA ILE A 659 -26.05 -29.24 9.31
C ILE A 659 -26.34 -27.87 9.89
N MET A 660 -27.59 -27.47 9.83
CA MET A 660 -28.08 -26.21 10.41
C MET A 660 -28.95 -26.49 11.63
N GLN A 661 -28.85 -25.61 12.64
CA GLN A 661 -29.74 -25.61 13.80
C GLN A 661 -30.63 -24.36 13.78
N SER A 662 -31.95 -24.58 13.77
CA SER A 662 -32.94 -23.49 13.84
C SER A 662 -33.14 -22.98 15.27
N ALA A 663 -33.69 -21.76 15.41
CA ALA A 663 -34.06 -21.18 16.70
C ALA A 663 -35.09 -22.02 17.51
N GLU A 664 -35.79 -22.95 16.86
CA GLU A 664 -36.75 -23.88 17.50
C GLU A 664 -36.12 -25.24 17.87
N THR A 665 -34.79 -25.37 17.85
CA THR A 665 -34.00 -26.58 18.18
C THR A 665 -34.10 -27.76 17.21
N THR A 666 -34.59 -27.53 15.98
CA THR A 666 -34.56 -28.55 14.91
C THR A 666 -33.22 -28.54 14.18
N TRP A 667 -32.75 -29.73 13.78
CA TRP A 667 -31.50 -29.93 13.05
C TRP A 667 -31.80 -30.39 11.63
N ASP A 668 -31.38 -29.60 10.64
CA ASP A 668 -31.60 -29.86 9.22
C ASP A 668 -30.27 -30.12 8.50
N ILE A 669 -30.17 -31.25 7.80
CA ILE A 669 -28.98 -31.57 6.98
C ILE A 669 -29.11 -30.78 5.67
N LEU A 670 -28.18 -29.85 5.45
CA LEU A 670 -28.16 -29.01 4.26
C LEU A 670 -27.59 -29.77 3.06
N ALA A 671 -26.44 -30.43 3.26
CA ALA A 671 -25.74 -31.16 2.22
C ALA A 671 -24.88 -32.29 2.83
N THR A 672 -24.54 -33.29 2.02
CA THR A 672 -23.70 -34.43 2.42
C THR A 672 -22.76 -34.81 1.28
N THR A 673 -21.51 -35.08 1.63
CA THR A 673 -20.48 -35.53 0.67
C THR A 673 -19.52 -36.51 1.35
N SER A 674 -18.60 -37.10 0.59
CA SER A 674 -17.62 -38.08 1.07
C SER A 674 -16.24 -37.77 0.52
N CYS A 675 -15.21 -38.03 1.32
CA CYS A 675 -13.82 -37.93 0.90
C CYS A 675 -13.22 -39.33 0.73
N PRO A 676 -12.54 -39.64 -0.38
CA PRO A 676 -11.89 -40.94 -0.58
C PRO A 676 -10.70 -41.12 0.39
N PRO A 677 -10.49 -42.34 0.91
CA PRO A 677 -9.41 -42.62 1.86
C PRO A 677 -8.08 -42.93 1.17
N ASP A 678 -7.54 -41.98 0.43
CA ASP A 678 -6.28 -42.13 -0.32
C ASP A 678 -5.09 -41.43 0.36
N GLY A 679 -5.32 -40.73 1.47
CA GLY A 679 -4.30 -39.95 2.17
C GLY A 679 -3.91 -38.66 1.45
N ALA A 680 -4.68 -38.23 0.44
CA ALA A 680 -4.54 -36.93 -0.21
C ALA A 680 -5.60 -35.95 0.31
N TRP A 681 -5.35 -34.65 0.13
CA TRP A 681 -6.33 -33.60 0.37
C TRP A 681 -7.33 -33.55 -0.78
N HIS A 682 -8.61 -33.43 -0.43
CA HIS A 682 -9.70 -33.26 -1.39
C HIS A 682 -10.50 -32.01 -1.03
N ARG A 683 -10.82 -31.20 -2.04
CA ARG A 683 -11.80 -30.13 -1.92
C ARG A 683 -13.20 -30.71 -2.08
N LEU A 684 -13.94 -30.76 -0.98
CA LEU A 684 -15.32 -31.22 -0.93
C LEU A 684 -16.26 -30.04 -1.15
N VAL A 685 -17.20 -30.20 -2.08
CA VAL A 685 -18.19 -29.16 -2.41
C VAL A 685 -19.53 -29.51 -1.80
N PHE A 686 -20.12 -28.56 -1.08
CA PHE A 686 -21.49 -28.60 -0.58
C PHE A 686 -22.33 -27.57 -1.34
N PRO A 687 -22.87 -27.92 -2.52
CA PRO A 687 -23.76 -27.02 -3.25
C PRO A 687 -25.03 -26.81 -2.43
N TYR A 688 -25.39 -25.56 -2.20
CA TYR A 688 -26.58 -25.22 -1.43
C TYR A 688 -27.18 -23.88 -1.85
N ASP A 689 -28.49 -23.88 -2.06
CA ASP A 689 -29.26 -22.69 -2.44
C ASP A 689 -29.81 -22.03 -1.18
N TRP A 690 -29.11 -20.99 -0.74
CA TRP A 690 -29.37 -20.27 0.51
C TRP A 690 -30.68 -19.47 0.48
N SER A 691 -31.23 -19.19 -0.71
CA SER A 691 -32.51 -18.47 -0.87
C SER A 691 -33.72 -19.25 -0.35
N LYS A 692 -33.55 -20.55 -0.04
CA LYS A 692 -34.61 -21.43 0.45
C LYS A 692 -34.99 -21.23 1.92
N HIS A 693 -34.24 -20.43 2.67
CA HIS A 693 -34.45 -20.22 4.11
C HIS A 693 -34.55 -18.72 4.45
N ASP A 694 -35.40 -18.37 5.42
CA ASP A 694 -35.60 -16.99 5.88
C ASP A 694 -34.50 -16.60 6.90
N GLU A 695 -33.75 -15.53 6.59
CA GLU A 695 -32.62 -14.98 7.35
C GLU A 695 -32.90 -14.75 8.85
N SER A 696 -34.17 -14.63 9.24
CA SER A 696 -34.57 -14.31 10.61
C SER A 696 -34.71 -15.50 11.57
N SER A 697 -34.39 -16.73 11.12
CA SER A 697 -34.70 -17.98 11.86
C SER A 697 -33.49 -18.82 12.34
N TRP A 698 -32.26 -18.40 12.07
CA TRP A 698 -31.08 -19.24 12.25
C TRP A 698 -30.34 -18.96 13.56
N LEU A 699 -29.87 -20.01 14.23
CA LEU A 699 -28.98 -19.87 15.38
C LEU A 699 -27.55 -20.27 15.04
N ASN A 700 -27.29 -21.48 14.49
CA ASN A 700 -25.91 -21.97 14.30
C ASN A 700 -25.76 -22.94 13.10
N LEU A 701 -24.58 -22.95 12.46
CA LEU A 701 -24.17 -23.90 11.41
C LEU A 701 -23.15 -24.89 11.99
N TYR A 702 -23.19 -26.15 11.57
CA TYR A 702 -22.33 -27.22 12.06
C TYR A 702 -21.81 -28.13 10.95
N LEU A 703 -20.56 -28.59 11.09
CA LEU A 703 -20.04 -29.71 10.31
C LEU A 703 -20.10 -30.99 11.14
N GLN A 704 -20.78 -32.01 10.60
CA GLN A 704 -20.77 -33.37 11.14
C GLN A 704 -19.85 -34.26 10.31
N VAL A 705 -18.93 -34.96 10.97
CA VAL A 705 -18.09 -36.00 10.35
C VAL A 705 -18.52 -37.37 10.90
N ASP A 706 -18.89 -38.28 9.99
CA ASP A 706 -19.20 -39.67 10.32
C ASP A 706 -18.04 -40.58 9.88
N LEU A 707 -17.68 -41.55 10.73
CA LEU A 707 -16.56 -42.47 10.53
C LEU A 707 -16.95 -43.94 10.77
N PRO A 708 -16.22 -44.91 10.18
CA PRO A 708 -16.37 -46.34 10.45
C PRO A 708 -16.10 -46.68 11.91
N THR A 709 -16.82 -47.68 12.42
CA THR A 709 -16.67 -48.18 13.79
C THR A 709 -15.31 -48.87 13.99
N GLY A 710 -14.62 -48.55 15.09
CA GLY A 710 -13.46 -49.30 15.57
C GLY A 710 -12.10 -48.96 14.95
N SER A 711 -11.96 -47.86 14.19
CA SER A 711 -10.66 -47.43 13.64
C SER A 711 -10.08 -46.25 14.42
N PRO A 712 -8.85 -46.33 14.98
CA PRO A 712 -8.13 -45.14 15.44
C PRO A 712 -7.78 -44.31 14.20
N ALA A 713 -8.55 -43.26 13.95
CA ALA A 713 -8.46 -42.45 12.74
C ALA A 713 -8.23 -41.00 13.10
N VAL A 714 -7.23 -40.39 12.47
CA VAL A 714 -7.06 -38.94 12.41
C VAL A 714 -7.69 -38.50 11.10
N VAL A 715 -8.70 -37.64 11.14
CA VAL A 715 -9.29 -37.04 9.94
C VAL A 715 -9.05 -35.55 10.03
N TYR A 716 -8.57 -34.97 8.94
CA TYR A 716 -8.33 -33.53 8.86
C TYR A 716 -9.47 -32.89 8.09
N ALA A 717 -9.97 -31.81 8.65
CA ALA A 717 -10.82 -30.84 7.97
C ALA A 717 -10.16 -29.48 8.16
N ASP A 718 -9.81 -28.81 7.07
CA ASP A 718 -9.38 -27.42 7.09
C ASP A 718 -10.32 -26.58 6.23
N ALA A 719 -10.64 -25.39 6.77
CA ALA A 719 -11.44 -24.31 6.21
C ALA A 719 -12.76 -24.66 5.49
N LEU A 720 -13.84 -24.05 5.98
CA LEU A 720 -15.02 -23.84 5.17
C LEU A 720 -14.98 -22.46 4.53
N GLN A 721 -15.17 -22.40 3.21
CA GLN A 721 -15.20 -21.15 2.46
C GLN A 721 -16.51 -21.09 1.66
N ALA A 722 -17.23 -19.99 1.81
CA ALA A 722 -18.27 -19.61 0.88
C ALA A 722 -17.57 -18.83 -0.24
N VAL A 723 -17.71 -19.28 -1.48
CA VAL A 723 -17.18 -18.56 -2.65
C VAL A 723 -18.36 -18.20 -3.55
N SER A 724 -18.21 -17.04 -4.16
CA SER A 724 -19.12 -16.55 -5.19
C SER A 724 -18.83 -17.30 -6.50
N ASP A 725 -19.87 -17.39 -7.31
CA ASP A 725 -19.94 -18.00 -8.65
C ASP A 725 -21.01 -17.15 -9.33
N ASN A 726 -20.59 -15.94 -9.73
CA ASN A 726 -21.46 -14.82 -10.08
C ASN A 726 -22.31 -15.13 -11.32
N ASP A 727 -21.72 -15.86 -12.27
CA ASP A 727 -22.33 -16.21 -13.55
C ASP A 727 -23.00 -17.61 -13.57
N HIS A 728 -22.77 -18.42 -12.52
CA HIS A 728 -23.30 -19.77 -12.33
C HIS A 728 -22.81 -20.82 -13.35
N ASP A 729 -21.60 -20.67 -13.90
CA ASP A 729 -21.05 -21.61 -14.87
C ASP A 729 -20.44 -22.88 -14.23
N GLY A 730 -20.21 -22.83 -12.91
CA GLY A 730 -19.64 -23.91 -12.10
C GLY A 730 -18.15 -23.80 -11.84
N SER A 731 -17.51 -22.73 -12.32
CA SER A 731 -16.19 -22.23 -11.91
C SER A 731 -16.41 -21.13 -10.87
N PRO A 732 -15.86 -21.22 -9.66
CA PRO A 732 -15.98 -20.11 -8.71
C PRO A 732 -15.10 -18.93 -9.15
N ASP A 733 -15.54 -17.71 -8.84
CA ASP A 733 -14.88 -16.45 -9.22
C ASP A 733 -13.37 -16.44 -8.88
N ASP A 734 -12.96 -17.11 -7.79
CA ASP A 734 -11.55 -17.21 -7.39
C ASP A 734 -10.67 -18.10 -8.29
N GLN A 735 -11.26 -18.76 -9.28
CA GLN A 735 -10.64 -19.62 -10.28
C GLN A 735 -11.14 -19.34 -11.70
N ASP A 736 -12.05 -18.39 -11.87
CA ASP A 736 -12.45 -17.88 -13.18
C ASP A 736 -11.48 -16.77 -13.62
N THR A 737 -11.50 -16.43 -14.90
CA THR A 737 -10.68 -15.35 -15.49
C THR A 737 -11.52 -14.31 -16.24
N ASP A 738 -12.85 -14.45 -16.14
CA ASP A 738 -13.92 -13.67 -16.76
C ASP A 738 -15.18 -13.91 -15.89
N ASP A 739 -15.19 -13.32 -14.69
CA ASP A 739 -16.09 -13.58 -13.55
C ASP A 739 -17.59 -13.30 -13.86
N ASP A 740 -17.89 -12.57 -14.92
CA ASP A 740 -19.25 -12.32 -15.41
C ASP A 740 -19.54 -12.85 -16.84
N ASN A 741 -18.53 -13.46 -17.46
CA ASN A 741 -18.57 -14.12 -18.76
C ASN A 741 -19.01 -13.19 -19.92
N ASP A 742 -18.66 -11.90 -19.84
CA ASP A 742 -18.96 -10.91 -20.86
C ASP A 742 -17.94 -10.86 -22.01
N GLY A 743 -16.82 -11.56 -21.82
CA GLY A 743 -15.72 -11.70 -22.77
C GLY A 743 -14.60 -10.67 -22.61
N MET A 744 -14.67 -9.81 -21.59
CA MET A 744 -13.53 -9.11 -21.01
C MET A 744 -12.92 -9.99 -19.92
N PRO A 745 -11.58 -10.08 -19.84
CA PRO A 745 -10.96 -10.85 -18.76
C PRO A 745 -10.79 -9.99 -17.51
N ASP A 746 -10.93 -10.57 -16.31
CA ASP A 746 -10.91 -9.82 -15.05
C ASP A 746 -9.66 -8.97 -14.88
N TRP A 747 -8.51 -9.43 -15.37
CA TRP A 747 -7.27 -8.67 -15.26
C TRP A 747 -7.34 -7.34 -16.01
N TYR A 748 -8.08 -7.29 -17.13
CA TYR A 748 -8.29 -6.09 -17.92
C TYR A 748 -9.28 -5.18 -17.20
N GLU A 749 -10.39 -5.73 -16.71
CA GLU A 749 -11.42 -4.94 -16.03
C GLU A 749 -10.89 -4.32 -14.76
N ASN A 750 -10.19 -5.11 -13.94
CA ASN A 750 -9.51 -4.63 -12.74
C ASN A 750 -8.39 -3.62 -13.06
N ALA A 751 -7.70 -3.75 -14.19
CA ALA A 751 -6.64 -2.81 -14.58
C ALA A 751 -7.19 -1.41 -14.88
N TYR A 752 -8.38 -1.32 -15.47
CA TYR A 752 -8.99 -0.05 -15.86
C TYR A 752 -10.11 0.42 -14.91
N GLY A 753 -10.50 -0.39 -13.92
CA GLY A 753 -11.55 -0.03 -12.96
C GLY A 753 -12.97 -0.25 -13.49
N LEU A 754 -13.12 -1.18 -14.43
CA LEU A 754 -14.38 -1.80 -14.82
C LEU A 754 -14.80 -2.84 -13.76
N ASP A 755 -16.06 -3.28 -13.78
CA ASP A 755 -16.61 -4.19 -12.76
C ASP A 755 -16.62 -5.62 -13.32
N PRO A 756 -15.68 -6.51 -12.89
CA PRO A 756 -15.60 -7.91 -13.38
C PRO A 756 -16.82 -8.75 -12.99
N PHE A 757 -17.80 -8.16 -12.31
CA PHE A 757 -19.06 -8.81 -11.92
C PHE A 757 -20.29 -8.19 -12.62
N ASP A 758 -20.13 -7.17 -13.46
CA ASP A 758 -21.22 -6.52 -14.22
C ASP A 758 -21.04 -6.64 -15.75
N PRO A 759 -21.67 -7.65 -16.38
CA PRO A 759 -21.44 -7.96 -17.80
C PRO A 759 -22.05 -6.90 -18.74
N ALA A 760 -22.71 -5.89 -18.17
CA ALA A 760 -23.25 -4.77 -18.92
C ALA A 760 -22.18 -3.75 -19.32
N ASP A 761 -21.05 -3.69 -18.60
CA ASP A 761 -20.04 -2.67 -18.84
C ASP A 761 -19.16 -2.97 -20.08
N ALA A 762 -19.02 -4.23 -20.52
CA ALA A 762 -18.45 -4.60 -21.82
C ALA A 762 -19.05 -3.84 -23.00
N GLY A 763 -20.35 -3.52 -22.90
CA GLY A 763 -21.12 -2.83 -23.93
C GLY A 763 -21.05 -1.31 -23.88
N VAL A 764 -20.43 -0.73 -22.84
CA VAL A 764 -20.29 0.71 -22.64
C VAL A 764 -19.09 1.24 -23.43
N ASP A 765 -19.23 2.45 -23.97
CA ASP A 765 -18.16 3.25 -24.59
C ASP A 765 -17.84 4.34 -23.57
N SER A 766 -16.83 4.09 -22.72
CA SER A 766 -16.66 4.85 -21.47
C SER A 766 -15.99 6.21 -21.66
N ASP A 767 -15.33 6.43 -22.80
CA ASP A 767 -14.64 7.68 -23.17
C ASP A 767 -15.25 8.39 -24.40
N ASP A 768 -16.38 7.90 -24.90
CA ASP A 768 -17.14 8.42 -26.05
C ASP A 768 -16.34 8.46 -27.37
N ASP A 769 -15.38 7.55 -27.56
CA ASP A 769 -14.51 7.49 -28.74
C ASP A 769 -15.07 6.62 -29.89
N GLY A 770 -16.13 5.86 -29.61
CA GLY A 770 -16.83 4.98 -30.53
C GLY A 770 -16.46 3.50 -30.44
N PHE A 771 -15.58 3.11 -29.52
CA PHE A 771 -15.27 1.73 -29.16
C PHE A 771 -15.94 1.35 -27.83
N THR A 772 -16.36 0.10 -27.68
CA THR A 772 -16.85 -0.38 -26.38
C THR A 772 -15.69 -0.93 -25.55
N ASN A 773 -15.83 -0.97 -24.22
CA ASN A 773 -14.86 -1.56 -23.29
C ASN A 773 -14.40 -2.96 -23.74
N LEU A 774 -15.33 -3.81 -24.23
CA LEU A 774 -15.01 -5.12 -24.79
C LEU A 774 -14.18 -5.09 -26.09
N GLN A 775 -14.40 -4.10 -26.95
CA GLN A 775 -13.58 -3.93 -28.15
C GLN A 775 -12.17 -3.49 -27.77
N GLU A 776 -12.06 -2.65 -26.74
CA GLU A 776 -10.81 -2.13 -26.23
C GLU A 776 -9.99 -3.18 -25.47
N SER A 777 -10.67 -4.06 -24.71
CA SER A 777 -10.04 -5.23 -24.07
C SER A 777 -9.37 -6.14 -25.08
N ARG A 778 -10.03 -6.36 -26.22
CA ARG A 778 -9.49 -7.16 -27.33
C ARG A 778 -8.35 -6.48 -28.07
N THR A 779 -8.27 -5.15 -28.02
CA THR A 779 -7.18 -4.37 -28.65
C THR A 779 -6.11 -3.94 -27.67
N ASN A 780 -6.23 -4.30 -26.39
CA ASN A 780 -5.38 -3.88 -25.28
C ASN A 780 -5.21 -2.35 -25.25
N THR A 781 -6.34 -1.64 -25.30
CA THR A 781 -6.43 -0.18 -25.21
C THR A 781 -7.15 0.26 -23.94
N ASP A 782 -6.88 1.48 -23.48
CA ASP A 782 -7.47 2.08 -22.27
C ASP A 782 -8.90 2.59 -22.54
N PRO A 783 -9.93 2.02 -21.88
CA PRO A 783 -11.33 2.37 -22.12
C PRO A 783 -11.74 3.75 -21.59
N PHE A 784 -10.82 4.46 -20.94
CA PHE A 784 -11.04 5.81 -20.42
C PHE A 784 -10.17 6.87 -21.12
N ASP A 785 -9.43 6.53 -22.19
CA ASP A 785 -8.66 7.47 -23.01
C ASP A 785 -8.99 7.41 -24.50
N SER A 786 -9.78 8.38 -24.97
CA SER A 786 -10.20 8.51 -26.39
C SER A 786 -9.05 8.64 -27.41
N ASN A 787 -7.80 8.78 -26.96
CA ASN A 787 -6.62 8.72 -27.83
C ASN A 787 -6.02 7.32 -27.95
N SER A 788 -6.27 6.47 -26.97
CA SER A 788 -5.88 5.07 -26.91
C SER A 788 -6.94 4.21 -27.61
N CYS A 789 -7.00 4.25 -28.93
CA CYS A 789 -7.91 3.37 -29.67
C CYS A 789 -7.30 2.83 -30.96
N LEU A 790 -7.82 1.69 -31.41
CA LEU A 790 -7.32 1.05 -32.63
C LEU A 790 -7.75 1.81 -33.87
N ARG A 791 -6.88 2.67 -34.39
CA ARG A 791 -7.11 3.43 -35.62
C ARG A 791 -5.91 3.50 -36.54
N VAL A 792 -6.17 3.58 -37.85
CA VAL A 792 -5.14 3.91 -38.83
C VAL A 792 -4.76 5.38 -38.65
N ILE A 793 -3.53 5.62 -38.18
CA ILE A 793 -2.99 6.96 -37.90
C ILE A 793 -2.56 7.65 -39.18
N GLY A 794 -2.20 6.90 -40.22
CA GLY A 794 -2.04 7.49 -41.54
C GLY A 794 -1.94 6.51 -42.69
N ILE A 795 -2.15 7.07 -43.88
CA ILE A 795 -2.12 6.37 -45.16
C ILE A 795 -1.44 7.26 -46.21
N SER A 796 -0.58 6.68 -47.02
CA SER A 796 0.01 7.35 -48.19
C SER A 796 -0.03 6.43 -49.41
N SER A 797 -0.10 7.01 -50.60
CA SER A 797 -0.16 6.28 -51.87
C SER A 797 0.86 6.80 -52.86
N GLU A 798 1.60 5.89 -53.51
CA GLU A 798 2.47 6.17 -54.65
C GLU A 798 1.95 5.42 -55.90
N SER A 799 2.64 5.54 -57.04
CA SER A 799 2.18 4.96 -58.31
C SER A 799 2.03 3.43 -58.32
N ASP A 800 2.67 2.73 -57.39
CA ASP A 800 2.69 1.26 -57.32
C ASP A 800 2.43 0.68 -55.92
N ARG A 801 2.20 1.52 -54.89
CA ARG A 801 2.05 1.06 -53.50
C ARG A 801 1.15 1.96 -52.66
N VAL A 802 0.57 1.37 -51.61
CA VAL A 802 -0.08 2.07 -50.50
C VAL A 802 0.65 1.72 -49.21
N VAL A 803 0.92 2.70 -48.37
CA VAL A 803 1.55 2.51 -47.06
C VAL A 803 0.56 2.95 -45.99
N LEU A 804 0.25 2.07 -45.05
CA LEU A 804 -0.60 2.34 -43.88
C LEU A 804 0.25 2.25 -42.61
N TRP A 805 -0.05 3.09 -41.62
CA TRP A 805 0.54 2.96 -40.30
C TRP A 805 -0.45 3.26 -39.18
N TRP A 806 -0.25 2.58 -38.07
CA TRP A 806 -1.03 2.69 -36.83
C TRP A 806 -0.13 2.38 -35.64
N GLU A 807 -0.62 2.62 -34.43
CA GLU A 807 0.05 2.22 -33.20
C GLU A 807 -0.32 0.77 -32.89
N GLY A 808 0.68 -0.13 -32.92
CA GLY A 808 0.52 -1.51 -32.49
C GLY A 808 0.69 -1.62 -30.98
N ARG A 809 -0.16 -2.39 -30.33
CA ARG A 809 -0.12 -2.73 -28.91
C ARG A 809 0.61 -4.06 -28.71
N SER A 810 1.34 -4.16 -27.59
CA SER A 810 2.03 -5.40 -27.20
C SER A 810 1.02 -6.55 -27.06
N GLY A 811 1.37 -7.73 -27.57
CA GLY A 811 0.56 -8.95 -27.46
C GLY A 811 -0.62 -9.03 -28.45
N VAL A 812 -0.90 -7.98 -29.22
CA VAL A 812 -2.00 -7.95 -30.19
C VAL A 812 -1.50 -8.31 -31.59
N THR A 813 -2.28 -9.11 -32.30
CA THR A 813 -2.06 -9.41 -33.73
C THR A 813 -3.05 -8.65 -34.58
N TYR A 814 -2.63 -8.27 -35.79
CA TYR A 814 -3.44 -7.43 -36.67
C TYR A 814 -3.64 -8.08 -38.03
N LYS A 815 -4.78 -7.76 -38.65
CA LYS A 815 -5.07 -8.02 -40.05
C LYS A 815 -5.46 -6.73 -40.75
N VAL A 816 -4.93 -6.53 -41.94
CA VAL A 816 -5.39 -5.49 -42.87
C VAL A 816 -6.28 -6.16 -43.91
N GLN A 817 -7.52 -5.71 -43.98
CA GLN A 817 -8.47 -6.14 -45.00
C GLN A 817 -8.63 -5.06 -46.07
N MET A 818 -8.93 -5.49 -47.29
CA MET A 818 -9.14 -4.61 -48.43
C MET A 818 -10.48 -4.89 -49.11
N ALA A 819 -11.13 -3.84 -49.61
CA ALA A 819 -12.32 -3.93 -50.45
C ALA A 819 -12.22 -2.99 -51.66
N THR A 820 -12.88 -3.32 -52.76
CA THR A 820 -13.00 -2.43 -53.93
C THR A 820 -14.23 -1.53 -53.85
N ARG A 821 -15.18 -1.86 -52.97
CA ARG A 821 -16.40 -1.12 -52.66
C ARG A 821 -16.64 -1.12 -51.15
N LEU A 822 -17.28 -0.06 -50.63
CA LEU A 822 -17.76 -0.01 -49.24
C LEU A 822 -19.03 -0.86 -49.05
N ASP A 823 -18.90 -2.16 -49.27
CA ASP A 823 -19.93 -3.17 -49.02
C ASP A 823 -19.35 -4.16 -47.99
N PRO A 824 -20.04 -4.45 -46.88
CA PRO A 824 -19.59 -5.43 -45.88
C PRO A 824 -19.17 -6.78 -46.47
N ALA A 825 -19.77 -7.21 -47.60
CA ALA A 825 -19.47 -8.47 -48.25
C ALA A 825 -18.20 -8.44 -49.14
N ASP A 826 -17.65 -7.26 -49.46
CA ASP A 826 -16.50 -7.10 -50.38
C ASP A 826 -15.14 -7.08 -49.65
N TRP A 827 -15.14 -7.06 -48.31
CA TRP A 827 -13.91 -7.07 -47.51
C TRP A 827 -13.25 -8.45 -47.53
N GLN A 828 -11.96 -8.49 -47.84
CA GLN A 828 -11.14 -9.70 -47.85
C GLN A 828 -9.86 -9.48 -47.03
N ASP A 829 -9.40 -10.53 -46.35
CA ASP A 829 -8.06 -10.57 -45.73
C ASP A 829 -7.00 -10.28 -46.80
N HIS A 830 -6.19 -9.24 -46.59
CA HIS A 830 -5.22 -8.77 -47.58
C HIS A 830 -3.79 -8.88 -47.08
N LEU A 831 -3.49 -8.36 -45.88
CA LEU A 831 -2.17 -8.43 -45.26
C LEU A 831 -2.28 -8.87 -43.79
N SER A 832 -1.31 -9.66 -43.35
CA SER A 832 -1.17 -10.12 -41.96
C SER A 832 0.19 -9.67 -41.43
N PRO A 833 0.31 -8.43 -40.91
CA PRO A 833 1.52 -7.96 -40.25
C PRO A 833 1.87 -8.88 -39.05
N PRO A 834 3.17 -8.98 -38.71
CA PRO A 834 3.59 -9.72 -37.52
C PRO A 834 2.99 -9.09 -36.26
N GLY A 835 2.74 -9.90 -35.23
CA GLY A 835 2.40 -9.42 -33.90
C GLY A 835 3.54 -8.58 -33.31
N VAL A 836 3.21 -7.69 -32.38
CA VAL A 836 4.18 -6.76 -31.80
C VAL A 836 4.45 -7.16 -30.35
N GLU A 837 5.72 -7.27 -29.97
CA GLU A 837 6.12 -7.59 -28.59
C GLU A 837 6.16 -6.33 -27.69
N GLU A 838 6.30 -5.14 -28.27
CA GLU A 838 6.31 -3.85 -27.57
C GLU A 838 5.49 -2.80 -28.32
N THR A 839 4.79 -1.92 -27.62
CA THR A 839 3.95 -0.88 -28.24
C THR A 839 4.78 -0.01 -29.19
N SER A 840 4.44 0.01 -30.48
CA SER A 840 5.22 0.71 -31.50
C SER A 840 4.40 1.00 -32.76
N THR A 841 4.83 1.97 -33.56
CA THR A 841 4.18 2.27 -34.84
C THR A 841 4.41 1.14 -35.85
N ILE A 842 3.35 0.41 -36.20
CA ILE A 842 3.39 -0.59 -37.28
C ILE A 842 3.22 0.14 -38.61
N THR A 843 4.11 -0.14 -39.56
CA THR A 843 3.98 0.33 -40.95
C THR A 843 3.87 -0.86 -41.90
N VAL A 844 2.81 -0.89 -42.70
CA VAL A 844 2.57 -1.94 -43.70
C VAL A 844 2.53 -1.33 -45.09
N THR A 845 3.23 -1.96 -46.03
CA THR A 845 3.23 -1.60 -47.45
C THR A 845 2.48 -2.63 -48.26
N ASP A 846 1.45 -2.18 -48.96
CA ASP A 846 0.71 -2.93 -49.96
C ASP A 846 1.19 -2.56 -51.37
N THR A 847 1.54 -3.56 -52.20
CA THR A 847 1.96 -3.33 -53.59
C THR A 847 0.78 -3.59 -54.52
N VAL A 848 0.05 -2.53 -54.87
CA VAL A 848 -1.19 -2.61 -55.66
C VAL A 848 -0.94 -2.40 -57.15
N ALA A 849 -0.69 -3.49 -57.89
CA ALA A 849 -0.60 -3.45 -59.35
C ALA A 849 -2.00 -3.54 -59.99
N GLY A 850 -2.47 -2.46 -60.62
CA GLY A 850 -3.69 -2.47 -61.47
C GLY A 850 -5.03 -2.21 -60.77
N ILE A 851 -5.02 -1.70 -59.54
CA ILE A 851 -6.22 -1.27 -58.82
C ILE A 851 -6.35 0.27 -58.91
N GLU A 852 -7.41 0.78 -59.53
CA GLU A 852 -7.63 2.24 -59.65
C GLU A 852 -8.12 2.88 -58.34
N LYS A 853 -8.91 2.15 -57.52
CA LYS A 853 -9.44 2.58 -56.21
C LYS A 853 -9.70 1.39 -55.29
N GLY A 854 -9.48 1.57 -54.00
CA GLY A 854 -9.76 0.56 -52.95
C GLY A 854 -9.88 1.19 -51.57
N TYR A 855 -10.39 0.41 -50.61
CA TYR A 855 -10.58 0.76 -49.21
C TYR A 855 -9.83 -0.23 -48.33
N TYR A 856 -9.26 0.25 -47.22
CA TYR A 856 -8.57 -0.58 -46.23
C TYR A 856 -9.28 -0.48 -44.88
N ARG A 857 -9.27 -1.56 -44.11
CA ARG A 857 -9.64 -1.56 -42.69
C ARG A 857 -8.67 -2.43 -41.90
N LEU A 858 -8.46 -2.03 -40.66
CA LEU A 858 -7.62 -2.72 -39.68
C LEU A 858 -8.52 -3.53 -38.75
N CYS A 859 -8.12 -4.75 -38.42
CA CYS A 859 -8.88 -5.66 -37.57
C CYS A 859 -7.94 -6.44 -36.64
N VAL A 860 -8.45 -6.85 -35.48
CA VAL A 860 -7.85 -7.90 -34.62
C VAL A 860 -8.57 -9.22 -34.93
N PRO A 861 -7.83 -10.32 -35.19
CA PRO A 861 -8.38 -11.59 -35.68
C PRO A 861 -9.04 -12.48 -34.63
#